data_AF-A0A3N9RQQ4-F1
#
_entry.id   AF-A0A3N9RQQ4-F1
#
_cell.length_a   1.000
_cell.length_b   1.000
_cell.length_c   1.000
_cell.angle_alpha   90.00
_cell.angle_beta   90.00
_cell.angle_gamma   90.00
#
_symmetry.space_group_name_H-M   'P 1'
#
loop_
_entity.id
_entity.type
_entity.pdbx_description
1 polymer ?
#
loop_
_entity_poly.entity_id
_entity_poly.type
_entity_poly.pdbx_seq_one_letter_code
_entity_poly.pdbx_strand_id
1 'polypeptide(L)'
;MTKSVPKLVLSSSRDIPFSQLVLSQKNVRRVKAGLSIEDLAEDIYRRTLLQSLNVRAMLDDDGHETGQFEVPAGGRRFRALELLVKSKRMAKDQPVPCVVREGGIAEEDSLAENVMREGLHPLDQFRAFSALVEAGLSEEDIAARFFVSVSTVRQRLRLASVATSLLDIYGEDGMTLEQLMAFSVTDNHARQEQVWEQVSGSQYISAHQIRRLLTEQAIAASDRRVRFIGIDAYTEAGGYVMRDLFSEGDDGWLQDPALVELLVNEKLNEAAQEIGAEGWKWVEAAIDLPYGCERGKRRIIGTTVPLTDEEQARLDALVEEYDAIDEEYRDGCDLPDEVDARLTEIDAELTPLTSRPVVYEPEEMARAGVFVSLAHDGRLRIDRGYVRPEDEPIAENQVTSVDVEAGQQGTGPAISVGGQVQEEHQGEDEDDTIRPLPDRLVSELTAVRTVALRNALAQDSQVAFIAVLHALTLSVFRSHGTHGCVQIGVTQAWLGNVAPDLRKSPWSLAIQDRHEQWAARLPDEPGALWDMLTALAHDEQMALLAHCVSLGVNALFEPVKGYGGQVSAHGIAQRIAAADALATVVGLDMAEAGWTPTVDNYLGRVTKPRIIEAVREAKGDATAVLIEHLKKGDMAREAERLLDGTGWLPEPLRLPVAEVAEQEAPDTDLPDFLGDEDGEFDPLAIAAE
;
A
#
# COMPACT_ATOMS: atom_id res chain seq x y z
N MET A 1 24.14 2.23 74.00
CA MET A 1 24.79 3.51 73.64
C MET A 1 24.47 3.81 72.20
N THR A 2 23.72 4.87 71.92
CA THR A 2 23.50 5.37 70.56
C THR A 2 24.80 6.04 70.07
N LYS A 3 25.48 5.45 69.09
CA LYS A 3 26.57 6.15 68.39
C LYS A 3 25.96 7.34 67.68
N SER A 4 26.40 8.56 68.00
CA SER A 4 25.99 9.75 67.27
C SER A 4 26.42 9.63 65.81
N VAL A 5 25.49 9.82 64.88
CA VAL A 5 25.82 9.92 63.45
C VAL A 5 26.82 11.08 63.29
N PRO A 6 27.96 10.88 62.60
CA PRO A 6 28.93 11.95 62.39
C PRO A 6 28.29 13.08 61.60
N LYS A 7 28.59 14.33 61.98
CA LYS A 7 28.11 15.51 61.24
C LYS A 7 28.81 15.58 59.89
N LEU A 8 28.06 15.90 58.84
CA LEU A 8 28.60 16.13 57.51
C LEU A 8 29.59 17.31 57.54
N VAL A 9 30.79 17.09 57.00
CA VAL A 9 31.76 18.14 56.68
C VAL A 9 31.76 18.29 55.15
N LEU A 10 31.55 19.51 54.67
CA LEU A 10 31.57 19.81 53.24
C LEU A 10 33.00 19.92 52.74
N SER A 11 33.24 19.47 51.50
CA SER A 11 34.54 19.58 50.83
C SER A 11 34.90 21.04 50.56
N SER A 12 36.18 21.38 50.73
CA SER A 12 36.66 22.75 50.53
C SER A 12 36.83 23.09 49.05
N SER A 13 36.45 24.31 48.67
CA SER A 13 36.76 24.88 47.36
C SER A 13 38.12 25.57 47.42
N ARG A 14 39.01 25.29 46.46
CA ARG A 14 40.34 25.88 46.38
C ARG A 14 40.71 26.15 44.92
N ASP A 15 41.25 27.33 44.65
CA ASP A 15 41.80 27.64 43.34
C ASP A 15 43.19 27.03 43.21
N ILE A 16 43.40 26.21 42.17
CA ILE A 16 44.64 25.46 41.96
C ILE A 16 45.19 25.81 40.57
N PRO A 17 46.47 26.20 40.43
CA PRO A 17 47.09 26.44 39.13
C PRO A 17 46.94 25.22 38.21
N PHE A 18 46.56 25.43 36.95
CA PHE A 18 46.36 24.33 36.00
C PHE A 18 47.60 23.41 35.86
N SER A 19 48.80 23.97 36.00
CA SER A 19 50.08 23.24 36.03
C SER A 19 50.23 22.19 37.15
N GLN A 20 49.40 22.24 38.19
CA GLN A 20 49.38 21.28 39.31
C GLN A 20 48.27 20.23 39.18
N LEU A 21 47.44 20.31 38.14
CA LEU A 21 46.33 19.40 37.88
C LEU A 21 46.72 18.29 36.89
N VAL A 22 46.41 17.04 37.22
CA VAL A 22 46.70 15.85 36.38
C VAL A 22 45.41 15.07 36.15
N LEU A 23 45.14 14.68 34.90
CA LEU A 23 43.96 13.89 34.57
C LEU A 23 44.07 12.46 35.12
N SER A 24 43.13 12.02 35.96
CA SER A 24 43.13 10.65 36.48
C SER A 24 42.68 9.64 35.40
N GLN A 25 43.28 8.45 35.41
CA GLN A 25 42.88 7.33 34.53
C GLN A 25 41.57 6.65 34.97
N LYS A 26 41.05 7.00 36.16
CA LYS A 26 39.87 6.39 36.79
C LYS A 26 38.51 6.95 36.34
N ASN A 27 38.48 7.70 35.23
CA ASN A 27 37.24 8.26 34.70
C ASN A 27 36.35 7.17 34.07
N VAL A 28 35.13 7.04 34.56
CA VAL A 28 34.18 5.99 34.14
C VAL A 28 33.60 6.27 32.74
N ARG A 29 33.51 7.54 32.31
CA ARG A 29 32.92 7.94 31.02
C ARG A 29 33.91 7.75 29.86
N ARG A 30 33.83 6.57 29.22
CA ARG A 30 34.69 6.20 28.06
C ARG A 30 34.12 6.60 26.69
N VAL A 31 32.81 6.78 26.56
CA VAL A 31 32.14 7.14 25.30
C VAL A 31 32.09 8.66 25.09
N LYS A 32 32.43 9.12 23.88
CA LYS A 32 32.37 10.54 23.48
C LYS A 32 30.94 10.96 23.07
N ALA A 33 30.08 11.25 24.05
CA ALA A 33 28.75 11.82 23.82
C ALA A 33 28.66 13.30 24.27
N GLY A 34 27.92 14.12 23.53
CA GLY A 34 27.76 15.57 23.73
C GLY A 34 28.82 16.42 22.99
N LEU A 35 28.82 17.74 23.22
CA LEU A 35 29.70 18.77 22.62
C LEU A 35 31.15 18.29 22.37
N SER A 36 31.83 18.84 21.36
CA SER A 36 33.26 18.57 21.18
C SER A 36 34.11 19.17 22.33
N ILE A 37 35.40 18.84 22.40
CA ILE A 37 36.29 19.45 23.41
C ILE A 37 36.60 20.90 23.00
N GLU A 38 36.58 21.14 21.69
CA GLU A 38 36.80 22.38 20.99
C GLU A 38 35.65 23.37 21.26
N ASP A 39 34.38 22.94 21.12
CA ASP A 39 33.20 23.73 21.46
C ASP A 39 33.16 24.05 22.96
N LEU A 40 33.48 23.07 23.80
CA LEU A 40 33.54 23.25 25.25
C LEU A 40 34.65 24.23 25.66
N ALA A 41 35.77 24.27 24.93
CA ALA A 41 36.82 25.26 25.14
C ALA A 41 36.37 26.67 24.72
N GLU A 42 35.63 26.80 23.62
CA GLU A 42 35.06 28.08 23.19
C GLU A 42 33.98 28.59 24.15
N ASP A 43 33.12 27.71 24.69
CA ASP A 43 32.14 28.07 25.72
C ASP A 43 32.83 28.53 27.02
N ILE A 44 33.84 27.80 27.50
CA ILE A 44 34.64 28.21 28.67
C ILE A 44 35.36 29.54 28.41
N TYR A 45 35.83 29.81 27.21
CA TYR A 45 36.45 31.10 26.88
C TYR A 45 35.43 32.26 26.94
N ARG A 46 34.18 32.03 26.52
CA ARG A 46 33.11 33.04 26.52
C ARG A 46 32.46 33.25 27.89
N ARG A 47 32.23 32.17 28.65
CA ARG A 47 31.42 32.16 29.88
C ARG A 47 32.22 31.90 31.17
N THR A 48 33.52 31.61 31.06
CA THR A 48 34.37 31.06 32.13
C THR A 48 33.93 29.66 32.59
N LEU A 49 34.64 29.07 33.56
CA LEU A 49 34.38 27.71 34.04
C LEU A 49 33.19 27.69 35.03
N LEU A 50 31.96 27.50 34.50
CA LEU A 50 30.72 27.49 35.28
C LEU A 50 30.58 26.34 36.29
N GLN A 51 31.30 25.23 36.08
CA GLN A 51 31.31 24.07 36.99
C GLN A 51 32.76 23.73 37.35
N SER A 52 33.09 23.79 38.64
CA SER A 52 34.43 23.49 39.20
C SER A 52 34.84 22.04 39.00
N LEU A 53 36.14 21.79 38.96
CA LEU A 53 36.70 20.42 38.87
C LEU A 53 36.68 19.76 40.26
N ASN A 54 36.33 18.48 40.34
CA ASN A 54 36.51 17.70 41.57
C ASN A 54 37.90 17.05 41.51
N VAL A 55 38.70 17.27 42.55
CA VAL A 55 40.12 16.91 42.60
C VAL A 55 40.51 16.25 43.92
N ARG A 56 41.58 15.47 43.90
CA ARG A 56 42.17 14.81 45.08
C ARG A 56 43.67 15.08 45.13
N ALA A 57 44.24 15.28 46.32
CA ALA A 57 45.69 15.40 46.46
C ALA A 57 46.36 14.06 46.08
N MET A 58 47.41 14.10 45.26
CA MET A 58 48.29 12.95 45.10
C MET A 58 49.22 12.86 46.31
N LEU A 59 49.24 11.69 46.95
CA LEU A 59 50.12 11.39 48.06
C LEU A 59 51.39 10.69 47.55
N ASP A 60 52.52 10.91 48.22
CA ASP A 60 53.75 10.16 48.01
C ASP A 60 53.74 8.80 48.73
N ASP A 61 54.80 8.00 48.55
CA ASP A 61 54.94 6.67 49.15
C ASP A 61 54.97 6.71 50.70
N ASP A 62 55.25 7.88 51.30
CA ASP A 62 55.23 8.14 52.74
C ASP A 62 53.88 8.73 53.23
N GLY A 63 52.93 8.99 52.32
CA GLY A 63 51.58 9.48 52.62
C GLY A 63 51.43 11.01 52.74
N HIS A 64 52.41 11.80 52.30
CA HIS A 64 52.35 13.27 52.32
C HIS A 64 51.84 13.82 50.98
N GLU A 65 51.21 15.02 50.99
CA GLU A 65 50.75 15.67 49.76
C GLU A 65 51.93 16.12 48.87
N THR A 66 51.99 15.58 47.65
CA THR A 66 53.00 15.92 46.63
C THR A 66 52.88 17.34 46.05
N GLY A 67 51.82 18.07 46.41
CA GLY A 67 51.45 19.35 45.79
C GLY A 67 50.80 19.23 44.40
N GLN A 68 50.63 18.01 43.87
CA GLN A 68 49.85 17.76 42.65
C GLN A 68 48.47 17.19 42.98
N PHE A 69 47.51 17.39 42.08
CA PHE A 69 46.11 17.02 42.26
C PHE A 69 45.60 16.18 41.09
N GLU A 70 45.07 15.00 41.36
CA GLU A 70 44.40 14.19 40.34
C GLU A 70 42.95 14.66 40.11
N VAL A 71 42.48 14.61 38.87
CA VAL A 71 41.12 14.98 38.44
C VAL A 71 40.34 13.72 38.07
N PRO A 72 39.63 13.06 39.01
CA PRO A 72 38.81 11.87 38.73
C PRO A 72 37.45 12.16 38.06
N ALA A 73 36.93 13.38 38.24
CA ALA A 73 35.62 13.80 37.77
C ALA A 73 35.74 15.17 37.06
N GLY A 74 34.97 15.39 35.99
CA GLY A 74 35.13 16.58 35.12
C GLY A 74 36.22 16.51 34.04
N GLY A 75 36.76 15.33 33.70
CA GLY A 75 37.89 15.18 32.76
C GLY A 75 37.72 15.80 31.35
N ARG A 76 36.48 15.99 30.87
CA ARG A 76 36.20 16.74 29.61
C ARG A 76 36.52 18.23 29.76
N ARG A 77 36.18 18.83 30.91
CA ARG A 77 36.47 20.24 31.24
C ARG A 77 37.98 20.44 31.41
N PHE A 78 38.68 19.49 32.04
CA PHE A 78 40.16 19.49 32.09
C PHE A 78 40.79 19.53 30.69
N ARG A 79 40.35 18.70 29.74
CA ARG A 79 40.88 18.71 28.36
C ARG A 79 40.55 19.98 27.58
N ALA A 80 39.39 20.60 27.82
CA ALA A 80 39.05 21.90 27.22
C ALA A 80 39.97 23.01 27.74
N LEU A 81 40.26 23.05 29.05
CA LEU A 81 41.28 23.95 29.63
C LEU A 81 42.68 23.65 29.07
N GLU A 82 43.05 22.37 28.91
CA GLU A 82 44.31 21.98 28.29
C GLU A 82 44.44 22.51 26.84
N LEU A 83 43.34 22.51 26.09
CA LEU A 83 43.27 23.06 24.73
C LEU A 83 43.37 24.59 24.72
N LEU A 84 42.75 25.29 25.68
CA LEU A 84 42.91 26.74 25.86
C LEU A 84 44.35 27.12 26.21
N VAL A 85 45.02 26.31 27.04
CA VAL A 85 46.46 26.47 27.36
C VAL A 85 47.34 26.21 26.14
N LYS A 86 47.10 25.13 25.38
CA LYS A 86 47.86 24.79 24.15
C LYS A 86 47.70 25.86 23.05
N SER A 87 46.50 26.42 22.92
CA SER A 87 46.19 27.52 21.99
C SER A 87 46.60 28.92 22.51
N LYS A 88 47.24 29.00 23.68
CA LYS A 88 47.69 30.25 24.35
C LYS A 88 46.56 31.24 24.71
N ARG A 89 45.31 30.76 24.77
CA ARG A 89 44.13 31.52 25.23
C ARG A 89 43.99 31.51 26.77
N MET A 90 44.78 30.69 27.46
CA MET A 90 44.86 30.59 28.92
C MET A 90 46.32 30.35 29.36
N ALA A 91 46.73 30.93 30.49
CA ALA A 91 48.07 30.73 31.06
C ALA A 91 48.15 29.41 31.88
N LYS A 92 49.35 28.79 31.95
CA LYS A 92 49.54 27.49 32.65
C LYS A 92 49.41 27.58 34.17
N ASP A 93 49.69 28.74 34.71
CA ASP A 93 49.63 29.12 36.12
C ASP A 93 48.28 29.74 36.52
N GLN A 94 47.37 29.94 35.56
CA GLN A 94 46.02 30.44 35.81
C GLN A 94 45.33 29.57 36.88
N PRO A 95 44.86 30.15 38.00
CA PRO A 95 44.12 29.41 39.02
C PRO A 95 42.79 28.89 38.47
N VAL A 96 42.51 27.61 38.69
CA VAL A 96 41.28 26.92 38.28
C VAL A 96 40.47 26.58 39.53
N PRO A 97 39.17 26.93 39.61
CA PRO A 97 38.35 26.64 40.77
C PRO A 97 38.08 25.13 40.87
N CYS A 98 38.56 24.53 41.97
CA CYS A 98 38.47 23.10 42.24
C CYS A 98 37.78 22.83 43.58
N VAL A 99 37.17 21.65 43.74
CA VAL A 99 36.64 21.13 45.01
C VAL A 99 37.50 19.95 45.42
N VAL A 100 38.12 20.04 46.59
CA VAL A 100 39.08 19.03 47.07
C VAL A 100 38.36 17.95 47.88
N ARG A 101 38.48 16.69 47.46
CA ARG A 101 37.98 15.51 48.17
C ARG A 101 39.10 14.83 48.96
N GLU A 102 38.92 14.73 50.28
CA GLU A 102 39.89 14.14 51.22
C GLU A 102 39.66 12.63 51.47
N GLY A 103 38.63 12.01 50.89
CA GLY A 103 38.30 10.60 51.12
C GLY A 103 37.31 10.00 50.09
N GLY A 104 36.91 8.74 50.30
CA GLY A 104 36.05 7.97 49.38
C GLY A 104 36.82 7.31 48.22
N ILE A 105 36.12 6.69 47.26
CA ILE A 105 36.74 6.05 46.09
C ILE A 105 36.61 6.97 44.86
N ALA A 106 37.69 7.18 44.11
CA ALA A 106 37.70 8.09 42.96
C ALA A 106 36.72 7.67 41.84
N GLU A 107 36.51 6.37 41.67
CA GLU A 107 35.55 5.79 40.70
C GLU A 107 34.09 6.03 41.12
N GLU A 108 33.81 6.02 42.43
CA GLU A 108 32.50 6.31 43.01
C GLU A 108 32.13 7.79 42.83
N ASP A 109 33.06 8.72 43.10
CA ASP A 109 32.88 10.16 42.82
C ASP A 109 32.61 10.42 41.33
N SER A 110 33.35 9.73 40.44
CA SER A 110 33.22 9.87 38.99
C SER A 110 31.88 9.31 38.49
N LEU A 111 31.41 8.20 39.06
CA LEU A 111 30.10 7.63 38.77
C LEU A 111 28.97 8.53 39.29
N ALA A 112 29.06 9.00 40.54
CA ALA A 112 28.05 9.86 41.16
C ALA A 112 27.88 11.20 40.42
N GLU A 113 28.97 11.84 39.95
CA GLU A 113 28.91 13.04 39.10
C GLU A 113 28.09 12.83 37.82
N ASN A 114 28.16 11.62 37.23
CA ASN A 114 27.49 11.31 35.96
C ASN A 114 26.07 10.77 36.15
N VAL A 115 25.80 10.01 37.22
CA VAL A 115 24.49 9.39 37.49
C VAL A 115 23.51 10.39 38.10
N MET A 116 23.95 11.24 39.02
CA MET A 116 23.09 12.24 39.69
C MET A 116 22.90 13.53 38.88
N ARG A 117 23.26 13.52 37.59
CA ARG A 117 23.10 14.66 36.68
C ARG A 117 21.82 14.51 35.88
N GLU A 118 20.73 15.02 36.44
CA GLU A 118 19.50 15.24 35.70
C GLU A 118 19.74 16.28 34.59
N GLY A 119 19.22 15.99 33.39
CA GLY A 119 19.22 16.92 32.28
C GLY A 119 18.15 18.00 32.48
N LEU A 120 18.33 19.17 31.87
CA LEU A 120 17.25 20.14 31.76
C LEU A 120 16.11 19.51 30.95
N HIS A 121 14.86 19.62 31.42
CA HIS A 121 13.72 19.09 30.68
C HIS A 121 13.60 19.80 29.32
N PRO A 122 13.24 19.12 28.21
CA PRO A 122 13.16 19.77 26.90
C PRO A 122 12.23 20.98 26.89
N LEU A 123 11.12 20.95 27.66
CA LEU A 123 10.22 22.08 27.83
C LEU A 123 10.92 23.35 28.35
N ASP A 124 11.78 23.22 29.36
CA ASP A 124 12.52 24.35 29.92
C ASP A 124 13.53 24.90 28.92
N GLN A 125 14.08 24.04 28.05
CA GLN A 125 14.93 24.47 26.95
C GLN A 125 14.16 25.24 25.87
N PHE A 126 12.91 24.86 25.57
CA PHE A 126 12.04 25.60 24.65
C PHE A 126 11.69 26.98 25.23
N ARG A 127 11.24 27.02 26.50
CA ARG A 127 10.94 28.25 27.25
C ARG A 127 12.16 29.16 27.35
N ALA A 128 13.35 28.62 27.62
CA ALA A 128 14.60 29.39 27.64
C ALA A 128 14.99 29.96 26.27
N PHE A 129 14.69 29.29 25.16
CA PHE A 129 14.96 29.82 23.83
C PHE A 129 13.97 30.94 23.46
N SER A 130 12.67 30.81 23.79
CA SER A 130 11.69 31.90 23.63
C SER A 130 12.11 33.15 24.41
N ALA A 131 12.45 33.00 25.69
CA ALA A 131 12.86 34.12 26.54
C ALA A 131 14.13 34.85 26.03
N LEU A 132 15.00 34.18 25.27
CA LEU A 132 16.17 34.81 24.64
C LEU A 132 15.80 35.61 23.38
N VAL A 133 14.84 35.12 22.58
CA VAL A 133 14.28 35.87 21.44
C VAL A 133 13.52 37.10 21.95
N GLU A 134 12.71 36.95 22.99
CA GLU A 134 12.01 38.05 23.68
C GLU A 134 12.99 39.09 24.26
N ALA A 135 14.18 38.66 24.69
CA ALA A 135 15.26 39.53 25.12
C ALA A 135 16.04 40.21 23.96
N GLY A 136 15.61 40.01 22.71
CA GLY A 136 16.14 40.68 21.51
C GLY A 136 17.31 39.98 20.82
N LEU A 137 17.50 38.68 21.03
CA LEU A 137 18.52 37.87 20.33
C LEU A 137 17.95 37.26 19.05
N SER A 138 18.75 37.21 17.98
CA SER A 138 18.37 36.50 16.76
C SER A 138 18.55 34.98 16.90
N GLU A 139 17.90 34.22 16.01
CA GLU A 139 18.00 32.76 15.97
C GLU A 139 19.45 32.31 15.71
N GLU A 140 20.18 33.03 14.86
CA GLU A 140 21.60 32.78 14.54
C GLU A 140 22.49 33.04 15.75
N ASP A 141 22.21 34.11 16.51
CA ASP A 141 22.91 34.44 17.74
C ASP A 141 22.70 33.36 18.82
N ILE A 142 21.48 32.83 18.94
CA ILE A 142 21.16 31.72 19.84
C ILE A 142 21.87 30.44 19.36
N ALA A 143 21.79 30.09 18.08
CA ALA A 143 22.48 28.95 17.49
C ALA A 143 23.99 28.96 17.79
N ALA A 144 24.65 30.10 17.53
CA ALA A 144 26.08 30.31 17.76
C ALA A 144 26.48 30.39 19.25
N ARG A 145 25.54 30.62 20.17
CA ARG A 145 25.76 30.63 21.64
C ARG A 145 25.57 29.28 22.30
N PHE A 146 24.79 28.38 21.70
CA PHE A 146 24.50 27.04 22.24
C PHE A 146 25.09 25.89 21.40
N PHE A 147 25.82 26.20 20.33
CA PHE A 147 26.46 25.23 19.43
C PHE A 147 25.43 24.24 18.83
N VAL A 148 24.30 24.79 18.35
CA VAL A 148 23.24 24.07 17.65
C VAL A 148 22.98 24.71 16.28
N SER A 149 22.30 24.02 15.37
CA SER A 149 21.91 24.62 14.08
C SER A 149 20.79 25.65 14.27
N VAL A 150 20.66 26.60 13.32
CA VAL A 150 19.51 27.52 13.28
C VAL A 150 18.19 26.75 13.13
N SER A 151 18.18 25.64 12.40
CA SER A 151 17.01 24.74 12.33
C SER A 151 16.61 24.16 13.69
N THR A 152 17.58 23.79 14.53
CA THR A 152 17.30 23.33 15.92
C THR A 152 16.70 24.45 16.77
N VAL A 153 17.12 25.71 16.57
CA VAL A 153 16.52 26.86 17.25
C VAL A 153 15.07 27.06 16.80
N ARG A 154 14.80 27.07 15.49
CA ARG A 154 13.45 27.19 14.91
C ARG A 154 12.50 26.10 15.41
N GLN A 155 12.94 24.84 15.38
CA GLN A 155 12.15 23.71 15.88
C GLN A 155 11.79 23.87 17.37
N ARG A 156 12.72 24.35 18.21
CA ARG A 156 12.46 24.59 19.63
C ARG A 156 11.52 25.77 19.88
N LEU A 157 11.62 26.84 19.07
CA LEU A 157 10.69 27.97 19.11
C LEU A 157 9.28 27.56 18.64
N ARG A 158 9.19 26.69 17.62
CA ARG A 158 7.93 26.12 17.14
C ARG A 158 7.26 25.20 18.17
N LEU A 159 8.04 24.47 18.96
CA LEU A 159 7.52 23.74 20.12
C LEU A 159 7.11 24.68 21.27
N ALA A 160 7.81 25.81 21.47
CA ALA A 160 7.43 26.81 22.47
C ALA A 160 6.12 27.55 22.13
N SER A 161 5.68 27.57 20.86
CA SER A 161 4.45 28.25 20.43
C SER A 161 3.18 27.39 20.50
N VAL A 162 3.27 26.13 20.96
CA VAL A 162 2.10 25.27 21.24
C VAL A 162 1.32 25.79 22.45
N ALA A 163 0.01 25.54 22.52
CA ALA A 163 -0.87 25.96 23.61
C ALA A 163 -0.30 25.62 25.00
N THR A 164 -0.34 26.59 25.92
CA THR A 164 0.24 26.49 27.26
C THR A 164 -0.27 25.27 28.04
N SER A 165 -1.55 24.95 27.89
CA SER A 165 -2.20 23.76 28.47
C SER A 165 -1.50 22.45 28.07
N LEU A 166 -1.15 22.29 26.79
CA LEU A 166 -0.44 21.12 26.28
C LEU A 166 1.04 21.12 26.71
N LEU A 167 1.66 22.30 26.80
CA LEU A 167 3.02 22.43 27.33
C LEU A 167 3.11 22.01 28.80
N ASP A 168 2.11 22.36 29.62
CA ASP A 168 2.09 21.96 31.02
C ASP A 168 1.81 20.45 31.17
N ILE A 169 0.92 19.87 30.35
CA ILE A 169 0.72 18.40 30.28
C ILE A 169 2.01 17.67 29.86
N TYR A 170 2.79 18.22 28.91
CA TYR A 170 4.10 17.69 28.55
C TYR A 170 5.12 17.82 29.70
N GLY A 171 5.02 18.87 30.52
CA GLY A 171 5.84 19.05 31.72
C GLY A 171 5.49 18.09 32.86
N GLU A 172 4.29 17.51 32.87
CA GLU A 172 3.82 16.50 33.84
C GLU A 172 3.99 15.05 33.33
N ASP A 173 4.82 14.83 32.30
CA ASP A 173 5.01 13.53 31.60
C ASP A 173 3.71 12.94 30.99
N GLY A 174 2.66 13.75 30.84
CA GLY A 174 1.34 13.34 30.32
C GLY A 174 1.29 13.17 28.79
N MET A 175 2.33 13.60 28.06
CA MET A 175 2.50 13.33 26.63
C MET A 175 3.98 13.16 26.26
N THR A 176 4.26 12.54 25.12
CA THR A 176 5.62 12.39 24.58
C THR A 176 6.00 13.58 23.70
N LEU A 177 7.31 13.77 23.47
CA LEU A 177 7.81 14.80 22.57
C LEU A 177 7.26 14.66 21.13
N GLU A 178 7.05 13.43 20.65
CA GLU A 178 6.47 13.16 19.32
C GLU A 178 5.00 13.60 19.23
N GLN A 179 4.23 13.42 20.31
CA GLN A 179 2.86 13.92 20.39
C GLN A 179 2.83 15.45 20.42
N LEU A 180 3.75 16.09 21.17
CA LEU A 180 3.86 17.56 21.20
C LEU A 180 4.28 18.14 19.83
N MET A 181 5.23 17.50 19.13
CA MET A 181 5.60 17.89 17.76
C MET A 181 4.40 17.86 16.81
N ALA A 182 3.51 16.86 16.92
CA ALA A 182 2.30 16.79 16.11
C ALA A 182 1.33 17.96 16.34
N PHE A 183 1.23 18.50 17.56
CA PHE A 183 0.42 19.70 17.81
C PHE A 183 0.99 20.97 17.18
N SER A 184 2.31 21.03 16.98
CA SER A 184 2.98 22.18 16.38
C SER A 184 2.73 22.35 14.87
N VAL A 185 2.02 21.43 14.23
CA VAL A 185 1.56 21.58 12.83
C VAL A 185 0.71 22.84 12.65
N THR A 186 -0.19 23.14 13.61
CA THR A 186 -1.05 24.34 13.58
C THR A 186 -0.68 25.33 14.68
N ASP A 187 -0.90 26.63 14.43
CA ASP A 187 -0.80 27.69 15.46
C ASP A 187 -2.15 27.97 16.16
N ASN A 188 -3.23 27.29 15.77
CA ASN A 188 -4.54 27.47 16.38
C ASN A 188 -4.64 26.72 17.72
N HIS A 189 -4.33 27.41 18.82
CA HIS A 189 -4.39 26.86 20.18
C HIS A 189 -5.75 26.24 20.53
N ALA A 190 -6.87 26.85 20.12
CA ALA A 190 -8.20 26.29 20.39
C ALA A 190 -8.44 24.96 19.67
N ARG A 191 -7.90 24.78 18.45
CA ARG A 191 -7.97 23.50 17.72
C ARG A 191 -7.00 22.46 18.32
N GLN A 192 -5.83 22.87 18.80
CA GLN A 192 -4.91 22.00 19.53
C GLN A 192 -5.58 21.45 20.80
N GLU A 193 -6.18 22.31 21.62
CA GLU A 193 -6.91 21.93 22.84
C GLU A 193 -8.10 21.02 22.55
N GLN A 194 -8.90 21.32 21.52
CA GLN A 194 -10.02 20.48 21.09
C GLN A 194 -9.57 19.07 20.69
N VAL A 195 -8.50 18.95 19.88
CA VAL A 195 -7.98 17.65 19.46
C VAL A 195 -7.40 16.89 20.66
N TRP A 196 -6.73 17.57 21.59
CA TRP A 196 -6.27 16.94 22.83
C TRP A 196 -7.42 16.42 23.68
N GLU A 197 -8.49 17.20 23.90
CA GLU A 197 -9.69 16.74 24.62
C GLU A 197 -10.24 15.45 23.99
N GLN A 198 -10.34 15.41 22.65
CA GLN A 198 -10.80 14.25 21.90
C GLN A 198 -9.91 13.01 22.04
N VAL A 199 -8.57 13.15 22.06
CA VAL A 199 -7.65 11.98 22.15
C VAL A 199 -7.32 11.57 23.57
N SER A 200 -7.38 12.48 24.55
CA SER A 200 -6.92 12.27 25.94
C SER A 200 -7.59 11.10 26.67
N GLY A 201 -8.80 10.71 26.29
CA GLY A 201 -9.50 9.54 26.82
C GLY A 201 -9.07 8.19 26.21
N SER A 202 -8.18 8.19 25.21
CA SER A 202 -7.74 6.98 24.50
C SER A 202 -6.55 6.32 25.20
N GLN A 203 -6.57 4.98 25.30
CA GLN A 203 -5.50 4.22 25.94
C GLN A 203 -4.17 4.22 25.16
N TYR A 204 -4.20 4.60 23.89
CA TYR A 204 -3.02 4.85 23.07
C TYR A 204 -3.27 6.06 22.16
N ILE A 205 -2.36 7.03 22.19
CA ILE A 205 -2.43 8.26 21.39
C ILE A 205 -1.19 8.27 20.49
N SER A 206 -1.37 8.20 19.17
CA SER A 206 -0.24 8.30 18.24
C SER A 206 -0.05 9.72 17.72
N ALA A 207 1.20 10.13 17.51
CA ALA A 207 1.51 11.41 16.87
C ALA A 207 0.85 11.53 15.48
N HIS A 208 0.78 10.42 14.73
CA HIS A 208 0.06 10.34 13.45
C HIS A 208 -1.44 10.65 13.59
N GLN A 209 -2.11 10.09 14.60
CA GLN A 209 -3.53 10.37 14.87
C GLN A 209 -3.76 11.83 15.27
N ILE A 210 -2.87 12.43 16.06
CA ILE A 210 -2.92 13.86 16.37
C ILE A 210 -2.80 14.70 15.09
N ARG A 211 -1.79 14.45 14.24
CA ARG A 211 -1.66 15.15 12.95
C ARG A 211 -2.92 14.99 12.11
N ARG A 212 -3.40 13.76 11.92
CA ARG A 212 -4.62 13.46 11.14
C ARG A 212 -5.83 14.26 11.63
N LEU A 213 -6.07 14.38 12.95
CA LEU A 213 -7.19 15.15 13.50
C LEU A 213 -6.98 16.66 13.35
N LEU A 214 -5.75 17.15 13.45
CA LEU A 214 -5.44 18.57 13.22
C LEU A 214 -5.59 18.96 11.74
N THR A 215 -5.27 18.05 10.81
CA THR A 215 -5.34 18.27 9.36
C THR A 215 -6.61 17.70 8.70
N GLU A 216 -7.57 17.18 9.46
CA GLU A 216 -8.77 16.49 8.94
C GLU A 216 -9.63 17.36 8.01
N GLN A 217 -9.62 18.67 8.23
CA GLN A 217 -10.35 19.66 7.43
C GLN A 217 -9.48 20.32 6.35
N ALA A 218 -8.22 19.90 6.20
CA ALA A 218 -7.25 20.52 5.31
C ALA A 218 -6.83 19.55 4.19
N ILE A 219 -6.66 20.08 2.97
CA ILE A 219 -6.31 19.28 1.80
C ILE A 219 -4.79 19.23 1.68
N ALA A 220 -4.22 18.02 1.57
CA ALA A 220 -2.78 17.85 1.38
C ALA A 220 -2.32 18.44 0.03
N ALA A 221 -1.12 19.03 -0.01
CA ALA A 221 -0.51 19.59 -1.22
C ALA A 221 -0.30 18.54 -2.33
N SER A 222 -0.22 17.27 -1.96
CA SER A 222 -0.12 16.11 -2.84
C SER A 222 -1.46 15.63 -3.45
N ASP A 223 -2.61 16.17 -3.03
CA ASP A 223 -3.92 15.87 -3.62
C ASP A 223 -3.93 16.28 -5.11
N ARG A 224 -4.41 15.39 -5.99
CA ARG A 224 -4.55 15.64 -7.44
C ARG A 224 -5.25 16.96 -7.77
N ARG A 225 -6.21 17.40 -6.94
CA ARG A 225 -6.91 18.69 -7.07
C ARG A 225 -5.96 19.88 -6.89
N VAL A 226 -5.05 19.79 -5.92
CA VAL A 226 -4.06 20.83 -5.64
C VAL A 226 -2.97 20.84 -6.72
N ARG A 227 -2.54 19.66 -7.18
CA ARG A 227 -1.64 19.54 -8.34
C ARG A 227 -2.25 20.11 -9.62
N PHE A 228 -3.57 19.94 -9.82
CA PHE A 228 -4.27 20.47 -10.99
C PHE A 228 -4.31 22.01 -11.00
N ILE A 229 -4.64 22.66 -9.88
CA ILE A 229 -4.69 24.13 -9.81
C ILE A 229 -3.30 24.76 -9.69
N GLY A 230 -2.41 24.15 -8.91
CA GLY A 230 -1.11 24.71 -8.48
C GLY A 230 -1.21 25.42 -7.13
N ILE A 231 -0.19 25.25 -6.29
CA ILE A 231 -0.13 25.88 -4.94
C ILE A 231 -0.04 27.41 -5.05
N ASP A 232 0.66 27.91 -6.06
CA ASP A 232 0.80 29.36 -6.30
C ASP A 232 -0.55 29.99 -6.64
N ALA A 233 -1.36 29.38 -7.51
CA ALA A 233 -2.69 29.87 -7.86
C ALA A 233 -3.64 29.90 -6.65
N TYR A 234 -3.60 28.88 -5.78
CA TYR A 234 -4.34 28.89 -4.52
C TYR A 234 -3.86 30.00 -3.57
N THR A 235 -2.55 30.27 -3.53
CA THR A 235 -1.97 31.32 -2.68
C THR A 235 -2.29 32.73 -3.21
N GLU A 236 -2.26 32.95 -4.52
CA GLU A 236 -2.67 34.20 -5.18
C GLU A 236 -4.16 34.49 -4.98
N ALA A 237 -5.01 33.46 -4.95
CA ALA A 237 -6.42 33.56 -4.59
C ALA A 237 -6.66 33.87 -3.09
N GLY A 238 -5.60 34.04 -2.29
CA GLY A 238 -5.67 34.35 -0.85
C GLY A 238 -5.70 33.13 0.07
N GLY A 239 -5.52 31.93 -0.48
CA GLY A 239 -5.50 30.68 0.26
C GLY A 239 -4.26 30.55 1.16
N TYR A 240 -4.46 30.07 2.39
CA TYR A 240 -3.37 29.82 3.33
C TYR A 240 -2.89 28.36 3.27
N VAL A 241 -1.58 28.19 3.16
CA VAL A 241 -0.89 26.88 3.15
C VAL A 241 -0.12 26.71 4.47
N MET A 242 -0.53 25.74 5.26
CA MET A 242 0.19 25.29 6.46
C MET A 242 1.32 24.35 6.03
N ARG A 243 2.53 24.48 6.59
CA ARG A 243 3.66 23.56 6.33
C ARG A 243 4.18 23.03 7.65
N ASP A 244 4.45 21.74 7.75
CA ASP A 244 5.09 21.16 8.94
C ASP A 244 6.62 21.39 8.85
N LEU A 245 7.21 21.97 9.91
CA LEU A 245 8.66 22.22 9.99
C LEU A 245 9.46 20.97 10.42
N PHE A 246 8.77 19.85 10.66
CA PHE A 246 9.35 18.57 11.08
C PHE A 246 9.23 17.48 9.99
N SER A 247 8.63 17.77 8.84
CA SER A 247 8.65 16.92 7.63
C SER A 247 9.75 17.35 6.66
N GLU A 248 10.36 16.37 5.96
CA GLU A 248 11.47 16.62 5.02
C GLU A 248 11.01 16.85 3.56
N GLY A 249 9.71 16.75 3.26
CA GLY A 249 9.13 16.97 1.91
C GLY A 249 8.30 18.25 1.77
N ASP A 250 7.76 18.48 0.57
CA ASP A 250 6.78 19.54 0.23
C ASP A 250 5.37 19.28 0.84
N ASP A 251 5.34 18.82 2.09
CA ASP A 251 4.14 18.47 2.83
C ASP A 251 3.44 19.72 3.38
N GLY A 252 2.67 20.35 2.48
CA GLY A 252 1.73 21.42 2.82
C GLY A 252 0.29 20.92 3.03
N TRP A 253 -0.48 21.63 3.84
CA TRP A 253 -1.93 21.44 4.00
C TRP A 253 -2.68 22.76 3.76
N LEU A 254 -3.51 22.77 2.73
CA LEU A 254 -4.37 23.88 2.33
C LEU A 254 -5.58 23.93 3.27
N GLN A 255 -5.73 25.04 3.99
CA GLN A 255 -6.75 25.18 5.05
C GLN A 255 -8.15 25.55 4.55
N ASP A 256 -8.32 25.88 3.25
CA ASP A 256 -9.62 26.23 2.67
C ASP A 256 -10.02 25.23 1.55
N PRO A 257 -10.76 24.16 1.90
CA PRO A 257 -11.29 23.22 0.92
C PRO A 257 -12.26 23.85 -0.08
N ALA A 258 -13.02 24.87 0.32
CA ALA A 258 -14.01 25.50 -0.54
C ALA A 258 -13.34 26.34 -1.63
N LEU A 259 -12.23 27.01 -1.29
CA LEU A 259 -11.39 27.69 -2.28
C LEU A 259 -10.72 26.72 -3.25
N VAL A 260 -10.25 25.55 -2.78
CA VAL A 260 -9.73 24.50 -3.66
C VAL A 260 -10.81 23.97 -4.60
N GLU A 261 -12.02 23.67 -4.11
CA GLU A 261 -13.13 23.23 -4.95
C GLU A 261 -13.56 24.30 -5.96
N LEU A 262 -13.57 25.57 -5.57
CA LEU A 262 -13.87 26.70 -6.47
C LEU A 262 -12.84 26.79 -7.60
N LEU A 263 -11.54 26.84 -7.28
CA LEU A 263 -10.47 26.95 -8.27
C LEU A 263 -10.38 25.71 -9.19
N VAL A 264 -10.62 24.51 -8.66
CA VAL A 264 -10.69 23.29 -9.47
C VAL A 264 -11.85 23.35 -10.45
N ASN A 265 -13.03 23.77 -10.00
CA ASN A 265 -14.21 23.88 -10.86
C ASN A 265 -14.07 25.00 -11.90
N GLU A 266 -13.46 26.15 -11.56
CA GLU A 266 -13.16 27.21 -12.52
C GLU A 266 -12.20 26.71 -13.61
N LYS A 267 -11.04 26.16 -13.23
CA LYS A 267 -10.04 25.63 -14.17
C LYS A 267 -10.56 24.46 -15.02
N LEU A 268 -11.43 23.61 -14.45
CA LEU A 268 -12.07 22.51 -15.16
C LEU A 268 -13.14 23.02 -16.16
N ASN A 269 -13.87 24.09 -15.82
CA ASN A 269 -14.81 24.74 -16.73
C ASN A 269 -14.09 25.48 -17.86
N GLU A 270 -12.96 26.13 -17.61
CA GLU A 270 -12.10 26.73 -18.65
C GLU A 270 -11.63 25.65 -19.64
N ALA A 271 -11.05 24.55 -19.15
CA ALA A 271 -10.64 23.43 -19.99
C ALA A 271 -11.83 22.80 -20.77
N ALA A 272 -13.01 22.69 -20.16
CA ALA A 272 -14.21 22.20 -20.83
C ALA A 272 -14.71 23.15 -21.94
N GLN A 273 -14.55 24.47 -21.77
CA GLN A 273 -14.87 25.47 -22.80
C GLN A 273 -13.86 25.46 -23.96
N GLU A 274 -12.57 25.34 -23.67
CA GLU A 274 -11.52 25.18 -24.69
C GLU A 274 -11.77 23.93 -25.55
N ILE A 275 -12.04 22.79 -24.90
CA ILE A 275 -12.39 21.54 -25.60
C ILE A 275 -13.71 21.70 -26.35
N GLY A 276 -14.72 22.37 -25.79
CA GLY A 276 -15.98 22.66 -26.48
C GLY A 276 -15.79 23.49 -27.76
N ALA A 277 -14.81 24.39 -27.79
CA ALA A 277 -14.45 25.18 -28.96
C ALA A 277 -13.79 24.37 -30.10
N GLU A 278 -13.36 23.12 -29.85
CA GLU A 278 -12.91 22.18 -30.91
C GLU A 278 -14.07 21.77 -31.84
N GLY A 279 -15.34 21.95 -31.44
CA GLY A 279 -16.52 21.64 -32.25
C GLY A 279 -17.32 20.41 -31.79
N TRP A 280 -17.10 19.91 -30.59
CA TRP A 280 -17.84 18.78 -30.01
C TRP A 280 -19.27 19.19 -29.59
N LYS A 281 -20.23 18.27 -29.75
CA LYS A 281 -21.65 18.49 -29.42
C LYS A 281 -21.92 18.73 -27.93
N TRP A 282 -21.18 18.04 -27.06
CA TRP A 282 -21.27 18.15 -25.60
C TRP A 282 -19.92 17.81 -24.95
N VAL A 283 -19.68 18.33 -23.75
CA VAL A 283 -18.44 18.09 -22.98
C VAL A 283 -18.85 17.83 -21.55
N GLU A 284 -18.65 16.62 -21.04
CA GLU A 284 -19.00 16.27 -19.66
C GLU A 284 -17.72 16.26 -18.81
N ALA A 285 -17.56 17.30 -18.00
CA ALA A 285 -16.34 17.58 -17.25
C ALA A 285 -16.57 17.49 -15.74
N ALA A 286 -15.89 16.55 -15.07
CA ALA A 286 -16.06 16.22 -13.66
C ALA A 286 -14.73 15.91 -12.99
N ILE A 287 -14.57 16.15 -11.67
CA ILE A 287 -13.37 15.71 -10.94
C ILE A 287 -13.26 14.17 -11.01
N ASP A 288 -14.39 13.49 -10.73
CA ASP A 288 -14.59 12.06 -10.91
C ASP A 288 -15.83 11.82 -11.77
N LEU A 289 -15.67 11.06 -12.85
CA LEU A 289 -16.79 10.53 -13.63
C LEU A 289 -17.19 9.15 -13.07
N PRO A 290 -18.50 8.83 -12.98
CA PRO A 290 -18.96 7.51 -12.59
C PRO A 290 -18.35 6.40 -13.46
N TYR A 291 -17.97 5.28 -12.83
CA TYR A 291 -17.53 4.09 -13.57
C TYR A 291 -18.63 3.63 -14.55
N GLY A 292 -18.29 3.51 -15.83
CA GLY A 292 -19.25 3.17 -16.87
C GLY A 292 -19.97 4.38 -17.48
N CYS A 293 -19.51 5.62 -17.31
CA CYS A 293 -20.09 6.81 -17.94
C CYS A 293 -20.14 6.71 -19.48
N GLU A 294 -19.26 5.92 -20.08
CA GLU A 294 -19.22 5.60 -21.51
C GLU A 294 -20.30 4.62 -21.98
N ARG A 295 -20.94 3.87 -21.05
CA ARG A 295 -21.91 2.84 -21.40
C ARG A 295 -23.13 3.42 -22.13
N GLY A 296 -23.59 2.68 -23.14
CA GLY A 296 -24.69 3.10 -24.01
C GLY A 296 -24.32 4.18 -25.03
N LYS A 297 -23.06 4.61 -25.11
CA LYS A 297 -22.58 5.58 -26.12
C LYS A 297 -21.71 4.87 -27.15
N ARG A 298 -21.85 5.19 -28.44
CA ARG A 298 -20.99 4.63 -29.48
C ARG A 298 -19.71 5.45 -29.60
N ARG A 299 -18.56 4.78 -29.54
CA ARG A 299 -17.25 5.43 -29.74
C ARG A 299 -16.96 5.62 -31.23
N ILE A 300 -16.46 6.79 -31.58
CA ILE A 300 -15.90 7.12 -32.90
C ILE A 300 -14.39 6.84 -32.87
N ILE A 301 -13.88 6.23 -33.93
CA ILE A 301 -12.45 5.96 -34.10
C ILE A 301 -11.88 7.11 -34.94
N GLY A 302 -11.15 8.03 -34.29
CA GLY A 302 -10.41 9.06 -35.02
C GLY A 302 -9.12 8.50 -35.63
N THR A 303 -8.55 9.24 -36.58
CA THR A 303 -7.31 8.86 -37.27
C THR A 303 -6.11 9.49 -36.55
N THR A 304 -5.17 8.67 -36.09
CA THR A 304 -3.85 9.13 -35.61
C THR A 304 -3.05 9.68 -36.78
N VAL A 305 -2.50 10.89 -36.64
CA VAL A 305 -1.58 11.44 -37.66
C VAL A 305 -0.32 10.57 -37.70
N PRO A 306 0.04 9.95 -38.84
CA PRO A 306 1.25 9.14 -38.96
C PRO A 306 2.49 10.01 -38.68
N LEU A 307 3.57 9.39 -38.18
CA LEU A 307 4.85 10.07 -38.09
C LEU A 307 5.36 10.35 -39.50
N THR A 308 5.95 11.53 -39.69
CA THR A 308 6.78 11.80 -40.86
C THR A 308 8.09 11.02 -40.79
N ASP A 309 8.75 10.80 -41.93
CA ASP A 309 10.04 10.08 -41.98
C ASP A 309 11.11 10.73 -41.07
N GLU A 310 11.05 12.07 -40.90
CA GLU A 310 11.93 12.83 -40.00
C GLU A 310 11.58 12.62 -38.51
N GLU A 311 10.30 12.57 -38.16
CA GLU A 311 9.83 12.28 -36.79
C GLU A 311 10.11 10.83 -36.40
N GLN A 312 9.95 9.88 -37.33
CA GLN A 312 10.28 8.47 -37.08
C GLN A 312 11.77 8.30 -36.83
N ALA A 313 12.63 8.87 -37.67
CA ALA A 313 14.08 8.85 -37.46
C ALA A 313 14.51 9.53 -36.14
N ARG A 314 13.75 10.53 -35.66
CA ARG A 314 13.99 11.15 -34.34
C ARG A 314 13.55 10.24 -33.19
N LEU A 315 12.42 9.54 -33.32
CA LEU A 315 11.95 8.55 -32.34
C LEU A 315 12.96 7.40 -32.24
N ASP A 316 13.36 6.82 -33.37
CA ASP A 316 14.30 5.70 -33.42
C ASP A 316 15.63 6.07 -32.73
N ALA A 317 16.17 7.27 -33.01
CA ALA A 317 17.39 7.77 -32.37
C ALA A 317 17.25 8.03 -30.87
N LEU A 318 16.07 8.46 -30.38
CA LEU A 318 15.82 8.67 -28.95
C LEU A 318 15.65 7.34 -28.20
N VAL A 319 15.08 6.32 -28.84
CA VAL A 319 14.99 4.96 -28.29
C VAL A 319 16.38 4.30 -28.25
N GLU A 320 17.19 4.43 -29.31
CA GLU A 320 18.59 3.96 -29.29
C GLU A 320 19.42 4.65 -28.17
N GLU A 321 19.19 5.93 -27.91
CA GLU A 321 19.85 6.67 -26.82
C GLU A 321 19.37 6.19 -25.43
N TYR A 322 18.07 5.94 -25.26
CA TYR A 322 17.50 5.38 -24.03
C TYR A 322 18.05 3.98 -23.72
N ASP A 323 18.00 3.06 -24.70
CA ASP A 323 18.45 1.68 -24.55
C ASP A 323 19.96 1.59 -24.27
N ALA A 324 20.76 2.50 -24.85
CA ALA A 324 22.19 2.60 -24.57
C ALA A 324 22.47 3.05 -23.11
N ILE A 325 21.67 3.97 -22.57
CA ILE A 325 21.77 4.41 -21.17
C ILE A 325 21.32 3.29 -20.22
N ASP A 326 20.22 2.58 -20.51
CA ASP A 326 19.82 1.38 -19.72
C ASP A 326 20.94 0.34 -19.69
N GLU A 327 21.56 0.06 -20.85
CA GLU A 327 22.65 -0.92 -20.94
C GLU A 327 23.91 -0.51 -20.18
N GLU A 328 24.25 0.79 -20.15
CA GLU A 328 25.41 1.30 -19.40
C GLU A 328 25.21 1.25 -17.87
N TYR A 329 23.98 1.42 -17.38
CA TYR A 329 23.68 1.52 -15.93
C TYR A 329 22.95 0.29 -15.32
N ARG A 330 22.77 -0.77 -16.12
CA ARG A 330 22.01 -2.00 -15.79
C ARG A 330 22.40 -2.72 -14.48
N ASP A 331 23.64 -2.60 -14.03
CA ASP A 331 24.18 -3.33 -12.86
C ASP A 331 23.92 -2.64 -11.50
N GLY A 332 23.06 -1.61 -11.45
CA GLY A 332 22.66 -0.95 -10.20
C GLY A 332 23.72 -0.02 -9.62
N CYS A 333 24.51 0.61 -10.48
CA CYS A 333 25.33 1.77 -10.12
C CYS A 333 24.44 2.97 -9.79
N ASP A 334 24.88 3.84 -8.87
CA ASP A 334 24.20 5.12 -8.62
C ASP A 334 24.17 5.93 -9.93
N LEU A 335 22.97 6.26 -10.40
CA LEU A 335 22.76 7.02 -11.64
C LEU A 335 23.25 8.47 -11.43
N PRO A 336 24.20 8.98 -12.22
CA PRO A 336 24.65 10.37 -12.09
C PRO A 336 23.52 11.36 -12.42
N ASP A 337 23.45 12.48 -11.70
CA ASP A 337 22.44 13.54 -11.92
C ASP A 337 22.35 14.00 -13.39
N GLU A 338 23.48 14.00 -14.11
CA GLU A 338 23.55 14.37 -15.54
C GLU A 338 22.84 13.34 -16.45
N VAL A 339 22.82 12.07 -16.06
CA VAL A 339 22.17 10.96 -16.80
C VAL A 339 20.68 10.90 -16.48
N ASP A 340 20.30 11.12 -15.22
CA ASP A 340 18.89 11.23 -14.79
C ASP A 340 18.19 12.41 -15.49
N ALA A 341 18.87 13.57 -15.56
CA ALA A 341 18.42 14.72 -16.33
C ALA A 341 18.29 14.39 -17.82
N ARG A 342 19.22 13.61 -18.42
CA ARG A 342 19.15 13.24 -19.83
C ARG A 342 18.02 12.26 -20.13
N LEU A 343 17.75 11.28 -19.26
CA LEU A 343 16.58 10.39 -19.39
C LEU A 343 15.28 11.21 -19.29
N THR A 344 15.21 12.18 -18.38
CA THR A 344 14.06 13.10 -18.27
C THR A 344 13.84 13.93 -19.55
N GLU A 345 14.93 14.39 -20.20
CA GLU A 345 14.84 15.05 -21.51
C GLU A 345 14.36 14.09 -22.62
N ILE A 346 14.88 12.86 -22.65
CA ILE A 346 14.50 11.83 -23.64
C ILE A 346 13.01 11.48 -23.50
N ASP A 347 12.50 11.26 -22.29
CA ASP A 347 11.08 11.02 -22.02
C ASP A 347 10.20 12.21 -22.45
N ALA A 348 10.67 13.43 -22.24
CA ALA A 348 9.98 14.65 -22.67
C ALA A 348 9.94 14.80 -24.20
N GLU A 349 10.99 14.40 -24.91
CA GLU A 349 11.03 14.37 -26.39
C GLU A 349 10.25 13.19 -27.00
N LEU A 350 10.25 12.01 -26.36
CA LEU A 350 9.50 10.82 -26.79
C LEU A 350 7.99 10.98 -26.63
N THR A 351 7.54 11.65 -25.56
CA THR A 351 6.11 11.85 -25.25
C THR A 351 5.28 12.39 -26.44
N PRO A 352 5.64 13.50 -27.13
CA PRO A 352 4.88 14.01 -28.28
C PRO A 352 5.03 13.16 -29.57
N LEU A 353 6.05 12.31 -29.65
CA LEU A 353 6.26 11.41 -30.80
C LEU A 353 5.45 10.12 -30.65
N THR A 354 5.30 9.60 -29.43
CA THR A 354 4.49 8.40 -29.14
C THR A 354 3.00 8.73 -28.93
N SER A 355 2.69 9.85 -28.29
CA SER A 355 1.32 10.27 -27.96
C SER A 355 0.72 11.19 -29.05
N ARG A 356 0.62 10.67 -30.27
CA ARG A 356 0.18 11.45 -31.45
C ARG A 356 -1.25 11.98 -31.31
N PRO A 357 -1.54 13.22 -31.75
CA PRO A 357 -2.90 13.75 -31.74
C PRO A 357 -3.79 12.93 -32.67
N VAL A 358 -4.96 12.54 -32.15
CA VAL A 358 -6.02 11.86 -32.91
C VAL A 358 -6.91 12.93 -33.54
N VAL A 359 -7.00 12.92 -34.87
CA VAL A 359 -7.86 13.82 -35.64
C VAL A 359 -9.21 13.13 -35.88
N TYR A 360 -10.29 13.90 -35.76
CA TYR A 360 -11.66 13.46 -36.01
C TYR A 360 -12.26 14.29 -37.14
N GLU A 361 -13.14 13.69 -37.94
CA GLU A 361 -13.82 14.41 -39.00
C GLU A 361 -14.82 15.43 -38.40
N PRO A 362 -14.92 16.68 -38.92
CA PRO A 362 -15.79 17.71 -38.34
C PRO A 362 -17.27 17.31 -38.24
N GLU A 363 -17.77 16.54 -39.21
CA GLU A 363 -19.14 15.99 -39.21
C GLU A 363 -19.37 14.97 -38.07
N GLU A 364 -18.30 14.32 -37.61
CA GLU A 364 -18.32 13.37 -36.52
C GLU A 364 -18.21 14.05 -35.15
N MET A 365 -17.40 15.11 -35.05
CA MET A 365 -17.29 15.94 -33.86
C MET A 365 -18.64 16.63 -33.54
N ALA A 366 -19.34 17.12 -34.55
CA ALA A 366 -20.65 17.78 -34.41
C ALA A 366 -21.78 16.89 -33.86
N ARG A 367 -21.57 15.56 -33.78
CA ARG A 367 -22.51 14.58 -33.20
C ARG A 367 -21.97 13.82 -31.98
N ALA A 368 -20.69 13.95 -31.69
CA ALA A 368 -20.03 13.30 -30.56
C ALA A 368 -19.70 14.30 -29.46
N GLY A 369 -19.43 13.78 -28.27
CA GLY A 369 -18.92 14.57 -27.15
C GLY A 369 -17.68 13.98 -26.51
N VAL A 370 -17.24 14.67 -25.47
CA VAL A 370 -15.97 14.44 -24.77
C VAL A 370 -16.22 14.30 -23.28
N PHE A 371 -15.55 13.35 -22.66
CA PHE A 371 -15.44 13.27 -21.21
C PHE A 371 -14.13 13.90 -20.74
N VAL A 372 -14.20 14.74 -19.71
CA VAL A 372 -13.03 15.38 -19.08
C VAL A 372 -13.02 14.99 -17.60
N SER A 373 -11.93 14.39 -17.15
CA SER A 373 -11.78 13.94 -15.75
C SER A 373 -10.38 14.18 -15.19
N LEU A 374 -10.24 14.12 -13.87
CA LEU A 374 -8.96 14.35 -13.20
C LEU A 374 -8.27 13.03 -12.84
N ALA A 375 -7.14 12.74 -13.49
CA ALA A 375 -6.33 11.57 -13.22
C ALA A 375 -5.67 11.62 -11.83
N HIS A 376 -5.16 10.48 -11.35
CA HIS A 376 -4.59 10.34 -10.01
C HIS A 376 -3.33 11.19 -9.78
N ASP A 377 -2.61 11.54 -10.86
CA ASP A 377 -1.44 12.43 -10.84
C ASP A 377 -1.80 13.93 -10.81
N GLY A 378 -3.06 14.30 -11.11
CA GLY A 378 -3.49 15.69 -11.26
C GLY A 378 -3.54 16.20 -12.71
N ARG A 379 -3.29 15.35 -13.71
CA ARG A 379 -3.43 15.70 -15.13
C ARG A 379 -4.88 15.55 -15.60
N LEU A 380 -5.25 16.33 -16.62
CA LEU A 380 -6.54 16.17 -17.30
C LEU A 380 -6.53 14.93 -18.17
N ARG A 381 -7.46 14.02 -17.91
CA ARG A 381 -7.80 12.89 -18.76
C ARG A 381 -8.96 13.28 -19.67
N ILE A 382 -8.74 13.29 -20.98
CA ILE A 382 -9.70 13.75 -21.98
C ILE A 382 -10.05 12.59 -22.92
N ASP A 383 -11.21 11.97 -22.69
CA ASP A 383 -11.72 10.84 -23.47
C ASP A 383 -12.69 11.38 -24.56
N ARG A 384 -12.16 11.59 -25.78
CA ARG A 384 -12.90 12.13 -26.94
C ARG A 384 -13.68 11.06 -27.72
N GLY A 385 -14.75 11.47 -28.40
CA GLY A 385 -15.40 10.69 -29.46
C GLY A 385 -16.58 9.81 -29.05
N TYR A 386 -17.48 10.28 -28.17
CA TYR A 386 -18.66 9.50 -27.73
C TYR A 386 -19.98 10.05 -28.28
N VAL A 387 -20.71 9.26 -29.06
CA VAL A 387 -22.05 9.60 -29.57
C VAL A 387 -23.12 9.05 -28.62
N ARG A 388 -24.06 9.89 -28.18
CA ARG A 388 -25.21 9.45 -27.39
C ARG A 388 -26.29 8.82 -28.29
N PRO A 389 -27.15 7.91 -27.81
CA PRO A 389 -28.20 7.31 -28.63
C PRO A 389 -29.11 8.32 -29.34
N GLU A 390 -29.43 9.43 -28.68
CA GLU A 390 -30.19 10.55 -29.24
C GLU A 390 -29.46 11.37 -30.33
N ASP A 391 -28.14 11.16 -30.49
CA ASP A 391 -27.27 11.86 -31.43
C ASP A 391 -26.92 11.01 -32.67
N GLU A 392 -27.45 9.79 -32.78
CA GLU A 392 -27.22 8.92 -33.93
C GLU A 392 -28.01 9.38 -35.17
N PRO A 393 -27.45 9.24 -36.39
CA PRO A 393 -28.16 9.60 -37.61
C PRO A 393 -29.36 8.65 -37.84
N ILE A 394 -30.57 9.20 -37.85
CA ILE A 394 -31.77 8.48 -38.25
C ILE A 394 -31.62 8.06 -39.71
N ALA A 395 -31.61 6.76 -39.97
CA ALA A 395 -31.51 6.24 -41.34
C ALA A 395 -32.75 6.67 -42.15
N GLU A 396 -32.52 7.36 -43.28
CA GLU A 396 -33.59 7.79 -44.19
C GLU A 396 -34.27 6.59 -44.86
N ASN A 397 -35.29 6.03 -44.21
CA ASN A 397 -36.24 5.15 -44.88
C ASN A 397 -37.62 5.09 -44.19
N GLN A 398 -38.31 6.23 -44.13
CA GLN A 398 -39.74 6.39 -44.46
C GLN A 398 -40.26 7.77 -44.04
N VAL A 399 -40.80 8.52 -45.00
CA VAL A 399 -41.44 9.81 -44.76
C VAL A 399 -42.91 9.59 -44.35
N THR A 400 -43.30 10.08 -43.17
CA THR A 400 -44.60 10.75 -43.02
C THR A 400 -44.54 11.81 -41.92
N SER A 401 -45.08 12.97 -42.22
CA SER A 401 -45.02 14.22 -41.45
C SER A 401 -46.03 14.30 -40.29
N VAL A 402 -45.63 14.95 -39.19
CA VAL A 402 -46.52 15.82 -38.40
C VAL A 402 -45.71 17.02 -37.87
N ASP A 403 -46.21 18.24 -38.06
CA ASP A 403 -45.60 19.46 -37.52
C ASP A 403 -45.79 19.58 -36.00
N VAL A 404 -44.75 20.01 -35.28
CA VAL A 404 -44.86 20.70 -33.98
C VAL A 404 -43.81 21.80 -33.92
N GLU A 405 -44.19 23.01 -33.51
CA GLU A 405 -43.35 24.21 -33.51
C GLU A 405 -42.16 24.11 -32.53
N ALA A 406 -40.95 24.37 -33.00
CA ALA A 406 -39.74 24.43 -32.17
C ALA A 406 -39.42 25.88 -31.77
N GLY A 407 -39.45 26.16 -30.45
CA GLY A 407 -38.89 27.38 -29.88
C GLY A 407 -37.36 27.34 -29.88
N GLN A 408 -36.71 28.47 -30.22
CA GLN A 408 -35.26 28.61 -30.27
C GLN A 408 -34.61 28.52 -28.88
N GLN A 409 -33.53 27.74 -28.71
CA GLN A 409 -32.62 27.86 -27.58
C GLN A 409 -31.20 27.34 -27.89
N GLY A 410 -30.19 28.17 -27.59
CA GLY A 410 -28.82 27.79 -27.19
C GLY A 410 -27.96 26.94 -28.14
N THR A 411 -27.10 27.57 -28.95
CA THR A 411 -25.94 26.90 -29.56
C THR A 411 -24.78 26.84 -28.57
N GLY A 412 -24.59 25.70 -27.88
CA GLY A 412 -23.44 25.44 -27.02
C GLY A 412 -23.50 24.05 -26.35
N PRO A 413 -22.35 23.43 -26.00
CA PRO A 413 -22.28 22.11 -25.37
C PRO A 413 -22.77 22.08 -23.91
N ALA A 414 -23.21 20.92 -23.42
CA ALA A 414 -23.72 20.69 -22.06
C ALA A 414 -22.78 19.82 -21.18
N ILE A 415 -22.73 20.07 -19.85
CA ILE A 415 -21.69 19.63 -18.88
C ILE A 415 -22.28 19.13 -17.52
N SER A 416 -21.76 18.06 -16.85
CA SER A 416 -22.25 17.46 -15.56
C SER A 416 -21.23 16.62 -14.70
N VAL A 417 -21.50 16.33 -13.39
CA VAL A 417 -20.53 15.81 -12.33
C VAL A 417 -21.16 14.95 -11.17
N GLY A 418 -20.49 13.89 -10.61
CA GLY A 418 -20.67 13.36 -9.20
C GLY A 418 -20.52 11.83 -8.86
N GLY A 419 -20.20 11.41 -7.60
CA GLY A 419 -20.23 9.98 -7.07
C GLY A 419 -19.61 9.67 -5.66
N GLN A 420 -19.79 8.45 -5.05
CA GLN A 420 -18.92 7.78 -4.00
C GLN A 420 -19.35 6.36 -3.45
N VAL A 421 -18.53 5.70 -2.59
CA VAL A 421 -18.51 4.23 -2.19
C VAL A 421 -17.96 4.00 -0.74
N GLN A 422 -18.19 2.84 -0.06
CA GLN A 422 -17.25 2.27 0.98
C GLN A 422 -17.36 0.75 1.32
N GLU A 423 -16.51 0.23 2.24
CA GLU A 423 -15.93 -1.15 2.33
C GLU A 423 -15.84 -1.73 3.79
N GLU A 424 -15.33 -2.97 4.02
CA GLU A 424 -14.30 -3.40 5.02
C GLU A 424 -14.33 -4.90 5.54
N HIS A 425 -13.36 -5.28 6.40
CA HIS A 425 -12.74 -6.62 6.65
C HIS A 425 -12.76 -7.14 8.12
N GLN A 426 -12.33 -8.42 8.39
CA GLN A 426 -11.31 -8.84 9.42
C GLN A 426 -11.29 -10.37 9.79
N GLY A 427 -10.30 -10.82 10.58
CA GLY A 427 -10.18 -12.16 11.24
C GLY A 427 -10.00 -12.04 12.79
N GLU A 428 -9.41 -12.95 13.59
CA GLU A 428 -8.72 -14.25 13.42
C GLU A 428 -8.77 -15.08 14.75
N ASP A 429 -8.03 -16.20 14.82
CA ASP A 429 -7.41 -16.85 16.02
C ASP A 429 -8.02 -18.09 16.77
N GLU A 430 -7.34 -18.58 17.85
CA GLU A 430 -7.19 -20.02 18.23
C GLU A 430 -8.11 -20.58 19.34
N ASP A 431 -8.75 -21.72 19.06
CA ASP A 431 -9.68 -22.44 19.95
C ASP A 431 -9.71 -23.94 19.57
N ASP A 432 -10.22 -24.82 20.45
CA ASP A 432 -10.36 -26.28 20.19
C ASP A 432 -11.45 -26.59 19.14
N THR A 433 -12.16 -25.55 18.68
CA THR A 433 -13.03 -25.61 17.51
C THR A 433 -12.26 -25.90 16.23
N ILE A 434 -12.96 -26.57 15.32
CA ILE A 434 -12.46 -26.89 13.99
C ILE A 434 -12.44 -25.60 13.15
N ARG A 435 -11.35 -24.84 13.26
CA ARG A 435 -11.14 -23.60 12.49
C ARG A 435 -11.33 -23.82 10.97
N PRO A 436 -11.70 -22.76 10.22
CA PRO A 436 -11.58 -22.76 8.76
C PRO A 436 -10.13 -23.03 8.33
N LEU A 437 -9.95 -23.51 7.09
CA LEU A 437 -8.63 -23.69 6.51
C LEU A 437 -7.95 -22.31 6.33
N PRO A 438 -6.65 -22.16 6.61
CA PRO A 438 -5.95 -20.88 6.38
C PRO A 438 -6.05 -20.47 4.92
N ASP A 439 -6.33 -19.18 4.65
CA ASP A 439 -6.52 -18.65 3.29
C ASP A 439 -5.44 -19.10 2.30
N ARG A 440 -4.18 -19.07 2.73
CA ARG A 440 -3.04 -19.53 1.91
C ARG A 440 -3.19 -20.99 1.48
N LEU A 441 -3.62 -21.88 2.38
CA LEU A 441 -3.86 -23.29 2.07
C LEU A 441 -5.07 -23.47 1.15
N VAL A 442 -6.12 -22.65 1.32
CA VAL A 442 -7.27 -22.64 0.40
C VAL A 442 -6.84 -22.18 -1.00
N SER A 443 -6.03 -21.13 -1.13
CA SER A 443 -5.43 -20.69 -2.40
C SER A 443 -4.53 -21.78 -3.02
N GLU A 444 -3.70 -22.46 -2.24
CA GLU A 444 -2.85 -23.56 -2.72
C GLU A 444 -3.69 -24.74 -3.24
N LEU A 445 -4.71 -25.19 -2.50
CA LEU A 445 -5.61 -26.29 -2.91
C LEU A 445 -6.44 -25.91 -4.15
N THR A 446 -7.01 -24.71 -4.19
CA THR A 446 -7.79 -24.23 -5.34
C THR A 446 -6.93 -23.95 -6.58
N ALA A 447 -5.64 -23.63 -6.42
CA ALA A 447 -4.67 -23.62 -7.52
C ALA A 447 -4.45 -25.02 -8.11
N VAL A 448 -4.28 -26.05 -7.26
CA VAL A 448 -4.20 -27.47 -7.71
C VAL A 448 -5.47 -27.86 -8.47
N ARG A 449 -6.65 -27.57 -7.90
CA ARG A 449 -7.95 -27.83 -8.54
C ARG A 449 -8.10 -27.12 -9.88
N THR A 450 -7.64 -25.88 -9.97
CA THR A 450 -7.63 -25.12 -11.23
C THR A 450 -6.82 -25.87 -12.29
N VAL A 451 -5.58 -26.29 -12.01
CA VAL A 451 -4.74 -27.02 -12.98
C VAL A 451 -5.36 -28.34 -13.40
N ALA A 452 -5.95 -29.10 -12.47
CA ALA A 452 -6.64 -30.36 -12.78
C ALA A 452 -7.86 -30.13 -13.69
N LEU A 453 -8.69 -29.12 -13.39
CA LEU A 453 -9.84 -28.74 -14.21
C LEU A 453 -9.45 -28.23 -15.59
N ARG A 454 -8.34 -27.48 -15.71
CA ARG A 454 -7.75 -27.13 -17.01
C ARG A 454 -7.41 -28.37 -17.83
N ASN A 455 -6.69 -29.32 -17.22
CA ASN A 455 -6.30 -30.52 -17.93
C ASN A 455 -7.51 -31.35 -18.40
N ALA A 456 -8.52 -31.51 -17.54
CA ALA A 456 -9.72 -32.27 -17.84
C ALA A 456 -10.58 -31.59 -18.93
N LEU A 457 -10.81 -30.27 -18.85
CA LEU A 457 -11.53 -29.53 -19.91
C LEU A 457 -10.78 -29.59 -21.26
N ALA A 458 -9.45 -29.54 -21.23
CA ALA A 458 -8.63 -29.69 -22.44
C ALA A 458 -8.59 -31.12 -23.02
N GLN A 459 -9.24 -32.09 -22.37
CA GLN A 459 -9.43 -33.46 -22.86
C GLN A 459 -10.87 -33.68 -23.38
N ASP A 460 -11.83 -32.83 -23.01
CA ASP A 460 -13.22 -32.87 -23.49
C ASP A 460 -13.56 -31.64 -24.35
N SER A 461 -13.45 -31.80 -25.67
CA SER A 461 -13.74 -30.73 -26.63
C SER A 461 -15.23 -30.38 -26.74
N GLN A 462 -16.14 -31.28 -26.37
CA GLN A 462 -17.58 -31.00 -26.36
C GLN A 462 -17.93 -30.10 -25.17
N VAL A 463 -17.41 -30.42 -23.98
CA VAL A 463 -17.62 -29.60 -22.79
C VAL A 463 -16.88 -28.26 -22.88
N ALA A 464 -15.71 -28.21 -23.52
CA ALA A 464 -15.02 -26.95 -23.81
C ALA A 464 -15.84 -26.03 -24.74
N PHE A 465 -16.47 -26.58 -25.79
CA PHE A 465 -17.40 -25.83 -26.63
C PHE A 465 -18.63 -25.35 -25.85
N ILE A 466 -19.21 -26.20 -24.99
CA ILE A 466 -20.33 -25.82 -24.11
C ILE A 466 -19.92 -24.70 -23.14
N ALA A 467 -18.69 -24.71 -22.61
CA ALA A 467 -18.18 -23.65 -21.74
C ALA A 467 -18.06 -22.29 -22.47
N VAL A 468 -17.61 -22.28 -23.73
CA VAL A 468 -17.60 -21.07 -24.57
C VAL A 468 -19.01 -20.60 -24.89
N LEU A 469 -19.90 -21.51 -25.29
CA LEU A 469 -21.29 -21.19 -25.61
C LEU A 469 -22.05 -20.64 -24.39
N HIS A 470 -21.82 -21.22 -23.20
CA HIS A 470 -22.36 -20.75 -21.93
C HIS A 470 -21.92 -19.32 -21.62
N ALA A 471 -20.62 -19.01 -21.79
CA ALA A 471 -20.11 -17.66 -21.61
C ALA A 471 -20.64 -16.64 -22.61
N LEU A 472 -20.70 -17.00 -23.90
CA LEU A 472 -21.34 -16.18 -24.93
C LEU A 472 -22.81 -15.92 -24.58
N THR A 473 -23.51 -16.93 -24.09
CA THR A 473 -24.92 -16.84 -23.72
C THR A 473 -25.11 -15.95 -22.48
N LEU A 474 -24.26 -16.04 -21.46
CA LEU A 474 -24.27 -15.10 -20.34
C LEU A 474 -24.00 -13.66 -20.80
N SER A 475 -22.98 -13.46 -21.64
CA SER A 475 -22.63 -12.14 -22.18
C SER A 475 -23.72 -11.50 -23.04
N VAL A 476 -24.52 -12.30 -23.75
CA VAL A 476 -25.56 -11.82 -24.67
C VAL A 476 -26.93 -11.66 -23.99
N PHE A 477 -27.29 -12.57 -23.07
CA PHE A 477 -28.64 -12.66 -22.51
C PHE A 477 -28.78 -12.21 -21.04
N ARG A 478 -27.69 -11.79 -20.36
CA ARG A 478 -27.71 -11.30 -18.96
C ARG A 478 -27.00 -9.94 -18.81
N SER A 479 -27.76 -8.84 -18.89
CA SER A 479 -27.23 -7.47 -18.96
C SER A 479 -26.53 -6.93 -17.70
N HIS A 480 -26.56 -7.64 -16.56
CA HIS A 480 -26.10 -7.11 -15.25
C HIS A 480 -25.26 -8.10 -14.42
N GLY A 481 -24.45 -8.97 -15.04
CA GLY A 481 -23.51 -9.81 -14.29
C GLY A 481 -22.28 -10.22 -15.08
N THR A 482 -21.10 -9.76 -14.67
CA THR A 482 -19.78 -10.24 -15.12
C THR A 482 -19.42 -11.58 -14.45
N HIS A 483 -20.38 -12.52 -14.45
CA HIS A 483 -20.38 -13.71 -13.61
C HIS A 483 -20.58 -14.97 -14.45
N GLY A 484 -19.61 -15.22 -15.33
CA GLY A 484 -19.38 -16.49 -16.01
C GLY A 484 -17.89 -16.84 -15.93
N CYS A 485 -17.54 -18.13 -15.86
CA CYS A 485 -16.16 -18.59 -15.74
C CYS A 485 -15.30 -18.40 -16.99
N VAL A 486 -15.90 -18.05 -18.13
CA VAL A 486 -15.20 -17.70 -19.37
C VAL A 486 -15.62 -16.29 -19.77
N GLN A 487 -14.64 -15.41 -19.87
CA GLN A 487 -14.72 -14.17 -20.65
C GLN A 487 -13.91 -14.42 -21.92
N ILE A 488 -14.30 -13.89 -23.09
CA ILE A 488 -13.50 -14.04 -24.31
C ILE A 488 -12.32 -13.06 -24.26
N GLY A 489 -11.31 -13.52 -23.54
CA GLY A 489 -10.05 -12.89 -23.20
C GLY A 489 -9.36 -13.86 -22.25
N VAL A 490 -8.44 -14.67 -22.76
CA VAL A 490 -7.84 -15.78 -22.00
C VAL A 490 -6.86 -15.21 -20.97
N THR A 491 -7.38 -14.88 -19.79
CA THR A 491 -6.58 -14.42 -18.66
C THR A 491 -6.05 -15.62 -17.89
N GLN A 492 -4.75 -15.89 -18.02
CA GLN A 492 -4.11 -16.94 -17.26
C GLN A 492 -3.88 -16.47 -15.80
N ALA A 493 -4.56 -17.10 -14.84
CA ALA A 493 -4.23 -16.95 -13.43
C ALA A 493 -2.75 -17.32 -13.20
N TRP A 494 -1.98 -16.43 -12.57
CA TRP A 494 -0.56 -16.67 -12.28
C TRP A 494 -0.38 -17.53 -11.02
N LEU A 495 -0.39 -18.85 -11.20
CA LEU A 495 -0.37 -19.82 -10.10
C LEU A 495 1.01 -19.98 -9.43
N GLY A 496 2.10 -19.54 -10.08
CA GLY A 496 3.48 -19.78 -9.65
C GLY A 496 3.86 -19.15 -8.30
N ASN A 497 3.24 -18.02 -7.94
CA ASN A 497 3.52 -17.31 -6.68
C ASN A 497 2.81 -17.95 -5.47
N VAL A 498 1.75 -18.73 -5.71
CA VAL A 498 0.89 -19.32 -4.66
C VAL A 498 1.43 -20.70 -4.26
N ALA A 499 1.71 -21.56 -5.25
CA ALA A 499 2.13 -22.94 -5.02
C ALA A 499 3.32 -23.32 -5.96
N PRO A 500 4.57 -23.07 -5.56
CA PRO A 500 5.73 -23.14 -6.47
C PRO A 500 6.02 -24.55 -7.02
N ASP A 501 5.65 -25.62 -6.30
CA ASP A 501 5.86 -27.00 -6.77
C ASP A 501 4.86 -27.48 -7.84
N LEU A 502 3.80 -26.71 -8.13
CA LEU A 502 2.82 -27.06 -9.18
C LEU A 502 3.45 -27.31 -10.55
N ARG A 503 4.56 -26.64 -10.86
CA ARG A 503 5.28 -26.77 -12.14
C ARG A 503 5.78 -28.20 -12.41
N LYS A 504 5.95 -29.01 -11.37
CA LYS A 504 6.40 -30.42 -11.45
C LYS A 504 5.24 -31.42 -11.44
N SER A 505 3.99 -30.95 -11.32
CA SER A 505 2.82 -31.83 -11.28
C SER A 505 2.59 -32.52 -12.64
N PRO A 506 2.06 -33.76 -12.67
CA PRO A 506 1.81 -34.47 -13.93
C PRO A 506 0.84 -33.70 -14.84
N TRP A 507 -0.12 -32.97 -14.27
CA TRP A 507 -1.07 -32.14 -15.01
C TRP A 507 -0.39 -30.90 -15.63
N SER A 508 0.55 -30.26 -14.93
CA SER A 508 1.31 -29.13 -15.47
C SER A 508 2.19 -29.55 -16.65
N LEU A 509 2.83 -30.71 -16.55
CA LEU A 509 3.61 -31.30 -17.64
C LEU A 509 2.71 -31.63 -18.84
N ALA A 510 1.58 -32.31 -18.63
CA ALA A 510 0.62 -32.62 -19.70
C ALA A 510 -0.06 -31.40 -20.34
N ILE A 511 -0.12 -30.25 -19.64
CA ILE A 511 -0.56 -28.98 -20.23
C ILE A 511 0.57 -28.38 -21.08
N GLN A 512 1.82 -28.39 -20.58
CA GLN A 512 2.99 -27.91 -21.30
C GLN A 512 3.27 -28.72 -22.57
N ASP A 513 3.33 -30.05 -22.49
CA ASP A 513 3.57 -30.94 -23.62
C ASP A 513 2.56 -30.69 -24.77
N ARG A 514 1.28 -30.52 -24.41
CA ARG A 514 0.19 -30.21 -25.35
C ARG A 514 0.31 -28.80 -25.93
N HIS A 515 0.76 -27.83 -25.14
CA HIS A 515 1.03 -26.48 -25.62
C HIS A 515 2.19 -26.45 -26.62
N GLU A 516 3.30 -27.13 -26.31
CA GLU A 516 4.47 -27.25 -27.20
C GLU A 516 4.11 -27.99 -28.51
N GLN A 517 3.29 -29.04 -28.44
CA GLN A 517 2.78 -29.75 -29.62
C GLN A 517 1.93 -28.86 -30.53
N TRP A 518 1.14 -27.93 -29.98
CA TRP A 518 0.38 -26.97 -30.77
C TRP A 518 1.24 -25.82 -31.27
N ALA A 519 2.14 -25.27 -30.45
CA ALA A 519 3.06 -24.21 -30.82
C ALA A 519 3.95 -24.63 -32.01
N ALA A 520 4.45 -25.87 -32.02
CA ALA A 520 5.23 -26.42 -33.13
C ALA A 520 4.44 -26.60 -34.45
N ARG A 521 3.11 -26.41 -34.44
CA ARG A 521 2.21 -26.51 -35.60
C ARG A 521 1.60 -25.16 -36.01
N LEU A 522 1.68 -24.14 -35.17
CA LEU A 522 1.12 -22.81 -35.39
C LEU A 522 2.14 -21.94 -36.15
N PRO A 523 1.70 -21.13 -37.14
CA PRO A 523 2.60 -20.20 -37.82
C PRO A 523 2.91 -18.98 -36.94
N ASP A 524 4.16 -18.51 -36.95
CA ASP A 524 4.57 -17.31 -36.22
C ASP A 524 3.99 -16.01 -36.81
N GLU A 525 3.69 -15.99 -38.12
CA GLU A 525 3.07 -14.82 -38.77
C GLU A 525 1.54 -14.78 -38.55
N PRO A 526 0.98 -13.72 -37.92
CA PRO A 526 -0.45 -13.65 -37.60
C PRO A 526 -1.39 -13.73 -38.81
N GLY A 527 -0.93 -13.32 -39.99
CA GLY A 527 -1.71 -13.39 -41.23
C GLY A 527 -1.95 -14.82 -41.72
N ALA A 528 -0.99 -15.72 -41.52
CA ALA A 528 -1.06 -17.11 -41.98
C ALA A 528 -1.91 -18.02 -41.07
N LEU A 529 -2.27 -17.53 -39.87
CA LEU A 529 -3.04 -18.29 -38.88
C LEU A 529 -4.43 -18.68 -39.39
N TRP A 530 -5.11 -17.81 -40.15
CA TRP A 530 -6.43 -18.09 -40.72
C TRP A 530 -6.42 -19.25 -41.71
N ASP A 531 -5.42 -19.30 -42.60
CA ASP A 531 -5.28 -20.37 -43.59
C ASP A 531 -4.95 -21.71 -42.92
N MET A 532 -4.15 -21.70 -41.85
CA MET A 532 -3.85 -22.91 -41.07
C MET A 532 -5.10 -23.41 -40.33
N LEU A 533 -5.79 -22.53 -39.57
CA LEU A 533 -6.98 -22.90 -38.81
C LEU A 533 -8.11 -23.43 -39.70
N THR A 534 -8.29 -22.86 -40.89
CA THR A 534 -9.30 -23.33 -41.85
C THR A 534 -8.92 -24.64 -42.56
N ALA A 535 -7.62 -24.98 -42.60
CA ALA A 535 -7.13 -26.25 -43.15
C ALA A 535 -7.12 -27.42 -42.15
N LEU A 536 -7.19 -27.16 -40.83
CA LEU A 536 -7.29 -28.21 -39.81
C LEU A 536 -8.58 -29.03 -39.95
N ALA A 537 -8.51 -30.32 -39.64
CA ALA A 537 -9.71 -31.15 -39.51
C ALA A 537 -10.58 -30.68 -38.34
N HIS A 538 -11.90 -30.89 -38.40
CA HIS A 538 -12.82 -30.40 -37.37
C HIS A 538 -12.46 -30.88 -35.95
N ASP A 539 -12.09 -32.15 -35.79
CA ASP A 539 -11.67 -32.70 -34.50
C ASP A 539 -10.39 -32.02 -33.97
N GLU A 540 -9.48 -31.62 -34.86
CA GLU A 540 -8.26 -30.88 -34.50
C GLU A 540 -8.56 -29.42 -34.14
N GLN A 541 -9.47 -28.76 -34.87
CA GLN A 541 -9.98 -27.43 -34.52
C GLN A 541 -10.63 -27.44 -33.12
N MET A 542 -11.43 -28.46 -32.84
CA MET A 542 -12.14 -28.63 -31.56
C MET A 542 -11.18 -29.00 -30.42
N ALA A 543 -10.12 -29.77 -30.68
CA ALA A 543 -9.07 -30.05 -29.70
C ALA A 543 -8.19 -28.81 -29.40
N LEU A 544 -7.87 -28.00 -30.42
CA LEU A 544 -7.16 -26.73 -30.25
C LEU A 544 -8.03 -25.72 -29.49
N LEU A 545 -9.32 -25.61 -29.83
CA LEU A 545 -10.30 -24.83 -29.08
C LEU A 545 -10.33 -25.26 -27.61
N ALA A 546 -10.43 -26.56 -27.34
CA ALA A 546 -10.45 -27.10 -25.98
C ALA A 546 -9.19 -26.74 -25.19
N HIS A 547 -8.02 -26.84 -25.81
CA HIS A 547 -6.76 -26.42 -25.20
C HIS A 547 -6.76 -24.92 -24.88
N CYS A 548 -7.08 -24.05 -25.84
CA CYS A 548 -7.09 -22.60 -25.65
C CYS A 548 -8.11 -22.15 -24.58
N VAL A 549 -9.33 -22.71 -24.60
CA VAL A 549 -10.40 -22.43 -23.64
C VAL A 549 -10.00 -22.86 -22.23
N SER A 550 -9.35 -24.03 -22.10
CA SER A 550 -8.89 -24.53 -20.80
C SER A 550 -7.97 -23.54 -20.09
N LEU A 551 -7.06 -22.86 -20.79
CA LEU A 551 -6.09 -21.96 -20.17
C LEU A 551 -6.75 -20.74 -19.50
N GLY A 552 -7.99 -20.42 -19.89
CA GLY A 552 -8.84 -19.39 -19.27
C GLY A 552 -9.60 -19.85 -18.03
N VAL A 553 -9.68 -21.16 -17.74
CA VAL A 553 -10.33 -21.66 -16.52
C VAL A 553 -9.57 -21.17 -15.29
N ASN A 554 -10.30 -20.58 -14.36
CA ASN A 554 -9.77 -20.10 -13.09
C ASN A 554 -10.74 -20.50 -11.95
N ALA A 555 -10.31 -21.39 -11.07
CA ALA A 555 -11.03 -21.80 -9.87
C ALA A 555 -10.33 -21.35 -8.58
N LEU A 556 -9.34 -20.44 -8.68
CA LEU A 556 -8.50 -20.00 -7.58
C LEU A 556 -9.32 -19.26 -6.52
N PHE A 557 -9.06 -19.53 -5.25
CA PHE A 557 -9.42 -18.67 -4.13
C PHE A 557 -8.30 -17.66 -3.90
N GLU A 558 -8.64 -16.39 -3.81
CA GLU A 558 -7.70 -15.29 -3.53
C GLU A 558 -8.17 -14.59 -2.26
N PRO A 559 -7.34 -14.47 -1.19
CA PRO A 559 -7.74 -13.70 -0.03
C PRO A 559 -7.89 -12.22 -0.42
N VAL A 560 -9.11 -11.72 -0.33
CA VAL A 560 -9.38 -10.28 -0.49
C VAL A 560 -8.64 -9.55 0.63
N LYS A 561 -7.92 -8.50 0.29
CA LYS A 561 -7.30 -7.57 1.23
C LYS A 561 -7.92 -6.19 1.02
N GLY A 562 -8.12 -5.46 2.11
CA GLY A 562 -8.84 -4.18 2.10
C GLY A 562 -8.17 -3.12 1.22
N TYR A 563 -9.00 -2.26 0.65
CA TYR A 563 -8.69 -1.13 -0.22
C TYR A 563 -7.48 -1.33 -1.16
N GLY A 564 -7.69 -2.04 -2.27
CA GLY A 564 -6.72 -2.09 -3.38
C GLY A 564 -6.92 -3.17 -4.44
N GLY A 565 -7.88 -4.09 -4.29
CA GLY A 565 -8.01 -5.25 -5.19
C GLY A 565 -8.98 -5.05 -6.37
N GLN A 566 -8.57 -5.46 -7.58
CA GLN A 566 -9.45 -5.52 -8.76
C GLN A 566 -10.50 -6.66 -8.72
N VAL A 567 -10.59 -7.40 -7.61
CA VAL A 567 -11.43 -8.61 -7.47
C VAL A 567 -12.16 -8.58 -6.12
N SER A 568 -13.48 -8.75 -6.13
CA SER A 568 -14.32 -8.73 -4.93
C SER A 568 -14.62 -10.14 -4.40
N ALA A 569 -14.91 -10.26 -3.09
CA ALA A 569 -15.29 -11.53 -2.46
C ALA A 569 -16.49 -12.21 -3.15
N HIS A 570 -17.47 -11.41 -3.59
CA HIS A 570 -18.63 -11.90 -4.35
C HIS A 570 -18.22 -12.49 -5.71
N GLY A 571 -17.35 -11.80 -6.45
CA GLY A 571 -16.83 -12.28 -7.73
C GLY A 571 -16.00 -13.57 -7.59
N ILE A 572 -15.26 -13.73 -6.49
CA ILE A 572 -14.52 -14.97 -6.17
C ILE A 572 -15.50 -16.11 -5.89
N ALA A 573 -16.53 -15.87 -5.07
CA ALA A 573 -17.55 -16.89 -4.77
C ALA A 573 -18.28 -17.36 -6.03
N GLN A 574 -18.66 -16.44 -6.93
CA GLN A 574 -19.28 -16.79 -8.21
C GLN A 574 -18.33 -17.51 -9.17
N ARG A 575 -17.05 -17.12 -9.20
CA ARG A 575 -16.01 -17.83 -9.96
C ARG A 575 -15.84 -19.27 -9.49
N ILE A 576 -15.82 -19.50 -8.18
CA ILE A 576 -15.75 -20.84 -7.59
C ILE A 576 -17.01 -21.64 -7.94
N ALA A 577 -18.21 -21.09 -7.74
CA ALA A 577 -19.46 -21.77 -8.08
C ALA A 577 -19.58 -22.11 -9.60
N ALA A 578 -19.08 -21.24 -10.48
CA ALA A 578 -19.02 -21.52 -11.91
C ALA A 578 -17.96 -22.59 -12.26
N ALA A 579 -16.86 -22.67 -11.51
CA ALA A 579 -15.89 -23.74 -11.61
C ALA A 579 -16.40 -25.07 -11.05
N ASP A 580 -17.24 -25.05 -10.00
CA ASP A 580 -17.95 -26.23 -9.49
C ASP A 580 -18.88 -26.80 -10.56
N ALA A 581 -19.73 -25.96 -11.15
CA ALA A 581 -20.62 -26.36 -12.24
C ALA A 581 -19.84 -26.95 -13.42
N LEU A 582 -18.73 -26.33 -13.83
CA LEU A 582 -17.87 -26.82 -14.89
C LEU A 582 -17.20 -28.16 -14.52
N ALA A 583 -16.72 -28.31 -13.29
CA ALA A 583 -16.10 -29.55 -12.82
C ALA A 583 -17.11 -30.71 -12.78
N THR A 584 -18.37 -30.46 -12.41
CA THR A 584 -19.46 -31.44 -12.50
C THR A 584 -19.75 -31.85 -13.95
N VAL A 585 -19.78 -30.90 -14.90
CA VAL A 585 -20.06 -31.21 -16.31
C VAL A 585 -18.89 -31.94 -16.99
N VAL A 586 -17.64 -31.62 -16.63
CA VAL A 586 -16.43 -32.34 -17.09
C VAL A 586 -16.26 -33.70 -16.39
N GLY A 587 -16.92 -33.93 -15.26
CA GLY A 587 -16.74 -35.14 -14.44
C GLY A 587 -15.39 -35.18 -13.71
N LEU A 588 -14.88 -34.03 -13.26
CA LEU A 588 -13.60 -33.97 -12.55
C LEU A 588 -13.73 -34.48 -11.10
N ASP A 589 -13.20 -35.67 -10.85
CA ASP A 589 -12.85 -36.13 -9.50
C ASP A 589 -11.34 -35.92 -9.22
N MET A 590 -11.01 -35.24 -8.12
CA MET A 590 -9.62 -34.92 -7.77
C MET A 590 -8.82 -36.15 -7.28
N ALA A 591 -9.48 -37.15 -6.69
CA ALA A 591 -8.84 -38.39 -6.26
C ALA A 591 -8.57 -39.30 -7.47
N GLU A 592 -9.51 -39.42 -8.42
CA GLU A 592 -9.25 -40.12 -9.70
C GLU A 592 -8.18 -39.41 -10.54
N ALA A 593 -8.13 -38.07 -10.50
CA ALA A 593 -7.05 -37.29 -11.11
C ALA A 593 -5.66 -37.52 -10.46
N GLY A 594 -5.60 -38.22 -9.31
CA GLY A 594 -4.37 -38.64 -8.64
C GLY A 594 -3.96 -37.80 -7.43
N TRP A 595 -4.82 -36.91 -6.91
CA TRP A 595 -4.51 -36.15 -5.68
C TRP A 595 -4.76 -37.01 -4.43
N THR A 596 -3.81 -36.98 -3.50
CA THR A 596 -3.92 -37.63 -2.19
C THR A 596 -3.36 -36.72 -1.07
N PRO A 597 -3.89 -36.79 0.16
CA PRO A 597 -3.44 -35.97 1.28
C PRO A 597 -2.12 -36.50 1.86
N THR A 598 -1.05 -35.70 1.77
CA THR A 598 0.26 -36.02 2.35
C THR A 598 0.62 -35.04 3.47
N VAL A 599 1.65 -35.38 4.27
CA VAL A 599 2.26 -34.46 5.25
C VAL A 599 2.65 -33.13 4.59
N ASP A 600 3.26 -33.18 3.41
CA ASP A 600 3.81 -32.00 2.76
C ASP A 600 2.75 -31.11 2.11
N ASN A 601 1.65 -31.67 1.59
CA ASN A 601 0.62 -30.92 0.86
C ASN A 601 -0.58 -30.46 1.69
N TYR A 602 -0.93 -31.16 2.78
CA TYR A 602 -2.13 -30.87 3.57
C TYR A 602 -1.97 -31.18 5.06
N LEU A 603 -1.60 -32.41 5.42
CA LEU A 603 -1.67 -32.92 6.79
C LEU A 603 -0.70 -32.23 7.76
N GLY A 604 0.46 -31.75 7.27
CA GLY A 604 1.37 -30.92 8.06
C GLY A 604 0.88 -29.48 8.27
N ARG A 605 0.02 -28.98 7.37
CA ARG A 605 -0.42 -27.57 7.28
C ARG A 605 -1.66 -27.25 8.11
N VAL A 606 -2.56 -28.22 8.33
CA VAL A 606 -3.79 -28.05 9.14
C VAL A 606 -3.57 -28.22 10.65
N THR A 607 -4.58 -27.93 11.48
CA THR A 607 -4.54 -28.11 12.95
C THR A 607 -4.73 -29.59 13.35
N LYS A 608 -4.38 -29.98 14.59
CA LYS A 608 -4.60 -31.36 15.06
C LYS A 608 -6.07 -31.81 14.95
N PRO A 609 -7.09 -31.02 15.37
CA PRO A 609 -8.49 -31.41 15.21
C PRO A 609 -8.87 -31.73 13.76
N ARG A 610 -8.38 -30.95 12.79
CA ARG A 610 -8.59 -31.21 11.35
C ARG A 610 -7.96 -32.52 10.86
N ILE A 611 -6.80 -32.92 11.38
CA ILE A 611 -6.18 -34.22 11.03
C ILE A 611 -7.03 -35.37 11.57
N ILE A 612 -7.53 -35.25 12.81
CA ILE A 612 -8.40 -36.24 13.46
C ILE A 612 -9.74 -36.34 12.72
N GLU A 613 -10.32 -35.20 12.32
CA GLU A 613 -11.55 -35.12 11.50
C GLU A 613 -11.38 -35.85 10.15
N ALA A 614 -10.31 -35.56 9.39
CA ALA A 614 -10.04 -36.22 8.11
C ALA A 614 -9.96 -37.75 8.23
N VAL A 615 -9.26 -38.27 9.25
CA VAL A 615 -9.17 -39.71 9.51
C VAL A 615 -10.49 -40.29 10.01
N ARG A 616 -11.27 -39.53 10.80
CA ARG A 616 -12.62 -39.91 11.24
C ARG A 616 -13.59 -40.03 10.06
N GLU A 617 -13.59 -39.08 9.12
CA GLU A 617 -14.40 -39.14 7.90
C GLU A 617 -14.02 -40.35 7.02
N ALA A 618 -12.73 -40.61 6.81
CA ALA A 618 -12.26 -41.63 5.88
C ALA A 618 -12.24 -43.07 6.44
N LYS A 619 -12.01 -43.25 7.75
CA LYS A 619 -11.77 -44.57 8.39
C LYS A 619 -12.56 -44.78 9.69
N GLY A 620 -13.44 -43.85 10.06
CA GLY A 620 -14.29 -43.95 11.25
C GLY A 620 -13.60 -43.60 12.57
N ASP A 621 -14.42 -43.30 13.57
CA ASP A 621 -13.98 -42.75 14.87
C ASP A 621 -13.00 -43.64 15.64
N ALA A 622 -13.19 -44.96 15.60
CA ALA A 622 -12.29 -45.93 16.23
C ALA A 622 -10.85 -45.86 15.69
N THR A 623 -10.67 -45.42 14.44
CA THR A 623 -9.34 -45.20 13.83
C THR A 623 -8.77 -43.84 14.23
N ALA A 624 -9.62 -42.81 14.33
CA ALA A 624 -9.23 -41.47 14.72
C ALA A 624 -8.68 -41.40 16.16
N VAL A 625 -9.31 -42.07 17.11
CA VAL A 625 -8.85 -42.16 18.52
C VAL A 625 -7.43 -42.74 18.64
N LEU A 626 -7.00 -43.61 17.72
CA LEU A 626 -5.66 -44.19 17.72
C LEU A 626 -4.55 -43.16 17.44
N ILE A 627 -4.86 -42.01 16.83
CA ILE A 627 -3.89 -40.96 16.51
C ILE A 627 -3.96 -39.71 17.40
N GLU A 628 -5.04 -39.53 18.18
CA GLU A 628 -5.26 -38.32 19.01
C GLU A 628 -4.10 -37.99 19.95
N HIS A 629 -3.52 -39.03 20.58
CA HIS A 629 -2.43 -38.91 21.55
C HIS A 629 -1.06 -38.58 20.92
N LEU A 630 -0.95 -38.57 19.58
CA LEU A 630 0.31 -38.32 18.88
C LEU A 630 0.67 -36.83 18.81
N LYS A 631 1.97 -36.54 18.65
CA LYS A 631 2.46 -35.18 18.35
C LYS A 631 2.11 -34.82 16.90
N LYS A 632 1.93 -33.54 16.56
CA LYS A 632 1.40 -33.10 15.24
C LYS A 632 2.11 -33.77 14.05
N GLY A 633 3.45 -33.80 14.04
CA GLY A 633 4.21 -34.41 12.95
C GLY A 633 4.13 -35.94 12.88
N ASP A 634 3.90 -36.62 14.00
CA ASP A 634 3.69 -38.08 14.04
C ASP A 634 2.26 -38.43 13.64
N MET A 635 1.29 -37.65 14.13
CA MET A 635 -0.13 -37.70 13.77
C MET A 635 -0.33 -37.50 12.27
N ALA A 636 0.32 -36.51 11.65
CA ALA A 636 0.25 -36.26 10.21
C ALA A 636 0.82 -37.43 9.38
N ARG A 637 1.96 -38.02 9.79
CA ARG A 637 2.56 -39.18 9.12
C ARG A 637 1.69 -40.44 9.22
N GLU A 638 1.07 -40.68 10.37
CA GLU A 638 0.17 -41.83 10.52
C GLU A 638 -1.18 -41.58 9.79
N ALA A 639 -1.68 -40.35 9.78
CA ALA A 639 -2.84 -39.96 9.00
C ALA A 639 -2.62 -40.15 7.49
N GLU A 640 -1.44 -39.80 6.95
CA GLU A 640 -1.09 -40.06 5.54
C GLU A 640 -1.19 -41.56 5.21
N ARG A 641 -0.61 -42.42 6.06
CA ARG A 641 -0.69 -43.88 5.94
C ARG A 641 -2.12 -44.43 6.06
N LEU A 642 -3.01 -43.75 6.78
CA LEU A 642 -4.40 -44.15 6.99
C LEU A 642 -5.34 -43.65 5.89
N LEU A 643 -5.03 -42.49 5.28
CA LEU A 643 -5.80 -41.89 4.19
C LEU A 643 -5.36 -42.41 2.80
N ASP A 644 -4.18 -43.02 2.69
CA ASP A 644 -3.74 -43.69 1.46
C ASP A 644 -4.79 -44.69 0.95
N GLY A 645 -5.04 -44.65 -0.36
CA GLY A 645 -6.05 -45.45 -1.06
C GLY A 645 -7.51 -45.24 -0.64
N THR A 646 -7.85 -44.21 0.16
CA THR A 646 -9.25 -43.95 0.57
C THR A 646 -10.05 -43.10 -0.42
N GLY A 647 -9.38 -42.35 -1.29
CA GLY A 647 -10.02 -41.30 -2.09
C GLY A 647 -10.48 -40.08 -1.28
N TRP A 648 -10.06 -39.94 -0.01
CA TRP A 648 -10.45 -38.79 0.80
C TRP A 648 -9.82 -37.49 0.28
N LEU A 649 -10.64 -36.45 0.21
CA LEU A 649 -10.29 -35.10 -0.26
C LEU A 649 -10.64 -34.04 0.80
N PRO A 650 -9.84 -32.97 0.96
CA PRO A 650 -10.24 -31.81 1.76
C PRO A 650 -11.33 -31.00 1.05
N GLU A 651 -12.13 -30.26 1.83
CA GLU A 651 -13.31 -29.53 1.38
C GLU A 651 -13.13 -28.72 0.07
N PRO A 652 -12.06 -27.92 -0.16
CA PRO A 652 -11.91 -27.14 -1.40
C PRO A 652 -11.66 -27.98 -2.67
N LEU A 653 -11.35 -29.27 -2.51
CA LEU A 653 -11.13 -30.23 -3.61
C LEU A 653 -12.34 -31.14 -3.85
N ARG A 654 -13.36 -31.13 -2.99
CA ARG A 654 -14.60 -31.88 -3.20
C ARG A 654 -15.44 -31.18 -4.26
N LEU A 655 -16.16 -31.95 -5.08
CA LEU A 655 -17.32 -31.40 -5.80
C LEU A 655 -18.43 -31.11 -4.77
N PRO A 656 -19.29 -30.09 -4.99
CA PRO A 656 -20.49 -29.94 -4.19
C PRO A 656 -21.34 -31.21 -4.34
N VAL A 657 -21.65 -31.87 -3.22
CA VAL A 657 -22.68 -32.90 -3.23
C VAL A 657 -23.98 -32.17 -3.57
N ALA A 658 -24.56 -32.49 -4.74
CA ALA A 658 -25.91 -32.07 -5.02
C ALA A 658 -26.80 -32.72 -3.96
N GLU A 659 -27.34 -31.92 -3.04
CA GLU A 659 -28.50 -32.33 -2.27
C GLU A 659 -29.56 -32.67 -3.30
N VAL A 660 -29.82 -33.97 -3.46
CA VAL A 660 -30.98 -34.44 -4.20
C VAL A 660 -32.15 -33.95 -3.39
N ALA A 661 -32.71 -32.81 -3.80
CA ALA A 661 -33.98 -32.34 -3.30
C ALA A 661 -34.93 -33.54 -3.43
N GLU A 662 -35.36 -34.08 -2.28
CA GLU A 662 -36.41 -35.08 -2.26
C GLU A 662 -37.60 -34.42 -2.97
N GLN A 663 -37.83 -34.84 -4.21
CA GLN A 663 -39.02 -34.47 -4.93
C GLN A 663 -40.16 -35.13 -4.17
N GLU A 664 -40.74 -34.40 -3.22
CA GLU A 664 -42.10 -34.65 -2.77
C GLU A 664 -42.91 -34.82 -4.05
N ALA A 665 -43.31 -36.07 -4.31
CA ALA A 665 -44.13 -36.38 -5.45
C ALA A 665 -45.37 -35.49 -5.36
N PRO A 666 -45.72 -34.73 -6.41
CA PRO A 666 -46.87 -33.85 -6.35
C PRO A 666 -48.08 -34.70 -6.00
N ASP A 667 -48.76 -34.33 -4.92
CA ASP A 667 -49.93 -35.04 -4.42
C ASP A 667 -51.02 -34.98 -5.49
N THR A 668 -51.14 -36.06 -6.28
CA THR A 668 -52.13 -36.14 -7.36
C THR A 668 -53.47 -36.49 -6.75
N ASP A 669 -54.09 -35.51 -6.09
CA ASP A 669 -55.53 -35.46 -5.90
C ASP A 669 -56.16 -35.39 -7.30
N LEU A 670 -56.52 -36.58 -7.82
CA LEU A 670 -57.29 -36.72 -9.04
C LEU A 670 -58.67 -36.07 -8.80
N PRO A 671 -59.14 -35.18 -9.69
CA PRO A 671 -60.46 -34.58 -9.53
C PRO A 671 -61.55 -35.66 -9.62
N ASP A 672 -62.53 -35.56 -8.72
CA ASP A 672 -63.70 -36.45 -8.46
C ASP A 672 -64.61 -36.79 -9.67
N PHE A 673 -64.22 -36.45 -10.91
CA PHE A 673 -64.99 -36.64 -12.13
C PHE A 673 -64.58 -37.89 -12.95
N LEU A 674 -63.49 -38.59 -12.60
CA LEU A 674 -62.99 -39.75 -13.36
C LEU A 674 -63.17 -41.11 -12.64
N GLY A 675 -63.90 -41.14 -11.53
CA GLY A 675 -64.31 -42.39 -10.89
C GLY A 675 -65.73 -42.79 -11.28
N ASP A 676 -65.91 -43.52 -12.39
CA ASP A 676 -66.76 -44.73 -12.44
C ASP A 676 -66.83 -45.39 -13.84
N GLU A 677 -67.12 -46.70 -13.81
CA GLU A 677 -67.56 -47.61 -14.89
C GLU A 677 -66.57 -48.05 -16.00
N ASP A 678 -66.00 -49.25 -15.78
CA ASP A 678 -66.04 -50.43 -16.65
C ASP A 678 -65.90 -50.28 -18.19
N GLY A 679 -64.75 -50.69 -18.75
CA GLY A 679 -64.54 -50.78 -20.20
C GLY A 679 -63.40 -51.71 -20.65
N GLU A 680 -63.75 -52.81 -21.30
CA GLU A 680 -62.85 -53.80 -21.92
C GLU A 680 -62.06 -53.25 -23.13
N PHE A 681 -60.81 -53.69 -23.32
CA PHE A 681 -60.07 -53.92 -24.59
C PHE A 681 -60.15 -52.90 -25.77
N ASP A 682 -58.99 -52.44 -26.27
CA ASP A 682 -58.40 -52.82 -27.59
C ASP A 682 -57.06 -52.07 -27.87
N PRO A 683 -55.98 -52.69 -28.42
CA PRO A 683 -54.74 -51.99 -28.72
C PRO A 683 -54.47 -51.84 -30.24
N LEU A 684 -54.81 -50.69 -30.86
CA LEU A 684 -54.28 -50.27 -32.18
C LEU A 684 -54.65 -48.81 -32.57
N ALA A 685 -53.98 -48.31 -33.63
CA ALA A 685 -54.04 -46.97 -34.27
C ALA A 685 -53.29 -45.84 -33.53
N ILE A 686 -52.26 -45.15 -34.06
CA ILE A 686 -51.88 -44.63 -35.40
C ILE A 686 -52.35 -43.18 -35.67
N ALA A 687 -51.35 -42.29 -35.76
CA ALA A 687 -51.22 -41.06 -36.55
C ALA A 687 -51.89 -39.71 -36.14
N ALA A 688 -51.07 -38.66 -36.26
CA ALA A 688 -51.35 -37.25 -36.58
C ALA A 688 -52.18 -36.43 -35.56
N GLU A 689 -51.84 -35.18 -35.26
CA GLU A 689 -51.14 -34.14 -36.06
C GLU A 689 -49.79 -33.65 -35.49
#